data_AF-A0A9X2PCF6-F1
#
_entry.id   AF-A0A9X2PCF6-F1
#
_cell.length_a   1.000
_cell.length_b   1.000
_cell.length_c   1.000
_cell.angle_alpha   90.00
_cell.angle_beta   90.00
_cell.angle_gamma   90.00
#
_symmetry.space_group_name_H-M   'P 1'
#
loop_
_entity.id
_entity.type
_entity.pdbx_description
1 polymer ?
#
loop_
_entity_poly.entity_id
_entity_poly.type
_entity_poly.pdbx_seq_one_letter_code
_entity_poly.pdbx_strand_id
1 'polypeptide(L)'
;MNPRTFLAAFLITIFSVNGLAQSKERIFYSSFSPQDWDIYLSKDSGKSFGKFTDHPSLDYDAVINPDGKWIVFTSERSGIPQLYIKPVDGDIPPRLLVKSNSFQDQAAFSPDGTQMAFVASHEGNSEIYIIPFLPDSLQDVSNAKNLTKNPGGDFRPAFSPDGKHIAFSSDRGHKIVPHPQFPFARQRIGDIYSMNIMGEQLKRLTDSDSWDGSPVWKEDGSKIIFYSARNGDPAIFEMNSDGSDQHQVIEFDGPAVSPKFLKNGKVVFTTWKGESDFKIMQAELGTKEVTPLFSSAPDLMFNIDVHPDGLMVFHGGKYPKNQDTKGIFGFEGDVLTKGPDTISISGKPIQIFGVRRAFVAPPQLGNTLLFYDASDFQGFFDTLKPMGYSVFWLPILVILMFLAGIVSGIINRKSIPFWKYLLLCLIVILSGITVAGIFLFVDAINPMSINVIRLVMAILTLALVALGWWFYKRKTRQKSNQKAVYRVSGLYSILFFGLAVFSLLCAVFINHLVQTAIHFHQVDYVSGEKKPLFIFDKEANTNPANFGVIDSKVTHDGKALLFTTGSFRGRPHTQGDIWSYDFQTKNVSKVSDSPYNDGFADLSDDGKLVFRSGRTGNFDIYLKTNGELTNLTNDVHRDNFPAISKQGDKIVFASDRLREENEYKTMDIFMMRLQADNSWTEPEKISSGEGQNAHAHFSPDGEWVIYTTEGFGINDEQALIQPIIFSPQMYGEIVAYNIITKQRIRLTHNKWEDGTPLWLK
;
A
#
# COMPACT_ATOMS: atom_id res chain seq x y z
N MET A 1 -36.49 -48.78 34.77
CA MET A 1 -36.58 -47.41 34.20
C MET A 1 -37.83 -47.33 33.34
N ASN A 2 -38.68 -46.33 33.58
CA ASN A 2 -39.97 -46.16 32.89
C ASN A 2 -39.74 -45.62 31.46
N PRO A 3 -40.41 -46.14 30.41
CA PRO A 3 -40.23 -45.69 29.02
C PRO A 3 -40.51 -44.18 28.81
N ARG A 4 -41.29 -43.54 29.69
CA ARG A 4 -41.49 -42.07 29.65
C ARG A 4 -40.24 -41.27 30.07
N THR A 5 -39.44 -41.80 30.98
CA THR A 5 -38.15 -41.20 31.40
C THR A 5 -37.08 -41.32 30.31
N PHE A 6 -37.13 -42.39 29.51
CA PHE A 6 -36.18 -42.58 28.41
C PHE A 6 -36.50 -41.63 27.24
N LEU A 7 -37.78 -41.41 26.93
CA LEU A 7 -38.19 -40.46 25.88
C LEU A 7 -37.91 -39.00 26.25
N ALA A 8 -38.11 -38.63 27.53
CA ALA A 8 -37.76 -37.30 28.03
C ALA A 8 -36.24 -37.07 28.04
N ALA A 9 -35.45 -38.06 28.46
CA ALA A 9 -33.99 -37.99 28.38
C ALA A 9 -33.51 -37.89 26.92
N PHE A 10 -34.08 -38.68 26.00
CA PHE A 10 -33.70 -38.69 24.58
C PHE A 10 -34.10 -37.38 23.86
N LEU A 11 -35.23 -36.77 24.22
CA LEU A 11 -35.62 -35.45 23.71
C LEU A 11 -34.74 -34.33 24.29
N ILE A 12 -34.32 -34.42 25.56
CA ILE A 12 -33.35 -33.47 26.14
C ILE A 12 -32.00 -33.62 25.43
N THR A 13 -31.54 -34.83 25.08
CA THR A 13 -30.29 -35.01 24.32
C THR A 13 -30.39 -34.51 22.87
N ILE A 14 -31.55 -34.62 22.21
CA ILE A 14 -31.72 -34.09 20.85
C ILE A 14 -31.84 -32.56 20.84
N PHE A 15 -32.37 -31.95 21.90
CA PHE A 15 -32.39 -30.48 22.04
C PHE A 15 -31.11 -29.89 22.65
N SER A 16 -30.26 -30.68 23.31
CA SER A 16 -28.95 -30.21 23.81
C SER A 16 -27.78 -30.51 22.87
N VAL A 17 -27.98 -31.26 21.78
CA VAL A 17 -26.94 -31.58 20.78
C VAL A 17 -27.15 -30.85 19.44
N ASN A 18 -28.28 -30.17 19.25
CA ASN A 18 -28.26 -28.92 18.49
C ASN A 18 -27.63 -27.87 19.40
N GLY A 19 -26.30 -27.94 19.56
CA GLY A 19 -25.54 -26.81 20.05
C GLY A 19 -26.04 -25.61 19.26
N LEU A 20 -26.61 -24.62 19.95
CA LEU A 20 -26.78 -23.28 19.43
C LEU A 20 -25.51 -23.00 18.65
N ALA A 21 -25.60 -22.93 17.32
CA ALA A 21 -24.45 -22.62 16.50
C ALA A 21 -23.98 -21.26 17.01
N GLN A 22 -22.94 -21.27 17.84
CA GLN A 22 -22.39 -20.07 18.42
C GLN A 22 -22.00 -19.24 17.21
N SER A 23 -22.66 -18.09 17.04
CA SER A 23 -22.36 -17.18 15.93
C SER A 23 -20.86 -16.95 15.93
N LYS A 24 -20.20 -17.34 14.84
CA LYS A 24 -18.75 -17.25 14.73
C LYS A 24 -18.40 -15.82 14.38
N GLU A 25 -18.01 -15.05 15.39
CA GLU A 25 -17.47 -13.71 15.17
C GLU A 25 -16.18 -13.79 14.33
N ARG A 26 -16.00 -12.81 13.45
CA ARG A 26 -14.91 -12.74 12.49
C ARG A 26 -14.32 -11.34 12.42
N ILE A 27 -13.02 -11.26 12.20
CA ILE A 27 -12.32 -10.02 11.88
C ILE A 27 -11.73 -10.13 10.48
N PHE A 28 -12.01 -9.15 9.63
CA PHE A 28 -11.41 -9.02 8.29
C PHE A 28 -10.53 -7.78 8.28
N TYR A 29 -9.38 -7.85 7.61
CA TYR A 29 -8.51 -6.69 7.42
C TYR A 29 -7.87 -6.73 6.04
N SER A 30 -7.49 -5.56 5.52
CA SER A 30 -6.72 -5.44 4.28
C SER A 30 -5.26 -5.78 4.56
N SER A 31 -4.64 -6.69 3.81
CA SER A 31 -3.21 -6.98 3.89
C SER A 31 -2.52 -6.80 2.55
N PHE A 32 -1.31 -6.24 2.57
CA PHE A 32 -0.47 -6.06 1.38
C PHE A 32 0.64 -7.11 1.26
N SER A 33 0.49 -8.25 1.93
CA SER A 33 1.49 -9.31 1.84
C SER A 33 1.62 -9.89 0.42
N PRO A 34 2.83 -10.29 0.00
CA PRO A 34 3.05 -11.09 -1.19
C PRO A 34 2.50 -12.52 -1.00
N GLN A 35 2.66 -13.34 -2.04
CA GLN A 35 2.26 -14.75 -2.08
C GLN A 35 3.41 -15.64 -2.53
N ASP A 36 3.34 -16.90 -2.12
CA ASP A 36 4.11 -18.00 -2.69
C ASP A 36 5.62 -17.73 -2.74
N TRP A 37 6.15 -17.01 -1.74
CA TRP A 37 7.58 -16.88 -1.56
C TRP A 37 8.11 -18.16 -0.96
N ASP A 38 9.05 -18.76 -1.66
CA ASP A 38 9.79 -19.93 -1.21
C ASP A 38 11.28 -19.58 -1.11
N ILE A 39 11.98 -20.35 -0.29
CA ILE A 39 13.44 -20.37 -0.27
C ILE A 39 13.93 -21.20 -1.44
N TYR A 40 14.95 -20.69 -2.12
CA TYR A 40 15.72 -21.39 -3.13
C TYR A 40 17.14 -21.63 -2.62
N LEU A 41 17.73 -22.75 -3.02
CA LEU A 41 19.07 -23.17 -2.62
C LEU A 41 19.92 -23.45 -3.87
N SER A 42 21.10 -22.84 -3.92
CA SER A 42 22.21 -23.24 -4.79
C SER A 42 23.29 -23.92 -3.96
N LYS A 43 23.83 -25.03 -4.48
CA LYS A 43 24.98 -25.74 -3.88
C LYS A 43 26.28 -25.56 -4.67
N ASP A 44 26.26 -24.74 -5.73
CA ASP A 44 27.33 -24.65 -6.72
C ASP A 44 27.72 -23.21 -7.06
N SER A 45 27.66 -22.33 -6.05
CA SER A 45 27.96 -20.89 -6.16
C SER A 45 27.12 -20.17 -7.20
N GLY A 46 25.83 -20.51 -7.27
CA GLY A 46 24.85 -19.85 -8.12
C GLY A 46 24.83 -20.32 -9.59
N LYS A 47 25.57 -21.38 -9.95
CA LYS A 47 25.52 -21.94 -11.31
C LYS A 47 24.17 -22.62 -11.58
N SER A 48 23.57 -23.20 -10.56
CA SER A 48 22.23 -23.74 -10.56
C SER A 48 21.58 -23.58 -9.18
N PHE A 49 20.25 -23.57 -9.14
CA PHE A 49 19.50 -23.52 -7.90
C PHE A 49 18.15 -24.23 -8.08
N GLY A 50 17.52 -24.60 -6.97
CA GLY A 50 16.18 -25.19 -6.95
C GLY A 50 15.41 -24.76 -5.72
N LYS A 51 14.11 -25.02 -5.71
CA LYS A 51 13.26 -24.80 -4.53
C LYS A 51 13.79 -25.62 -3.35
N PHE A 52 14.01 -24.95 -2.23
CA PHE A 52 14.36 -25.55 -0.94
C PHE A 52 13.13 -25.75 -0.06
N THR A 53 12.16 -24.83 -0.15
CA THR A 53 10.82 -24.96 0.41
C THR A 53 9.78 -24.99 -0.71
N ASP A 54 8.60 -25.52 -0.40
CA ASP A 54 7.44 -25.48 -1.30
C ASP A 54 6.20 -25.43 -0.42
N HIS A 55 5.77 -24.23 -0.06
CA HIS A 55 4.63 -24.01 0.82
C HIS A 55 3.80 -22.80 0.36
N PRO A 56 2.44 -22.81 0.48
CA PRO A 56 1.61 -21.67 0.09
C PRO A 56 1.82 -20.41 0.95
N SER A 57 2.17 -20.60 2.22
CA SER A 57 2.59 -19.49 3.10
C SER A 57 4.02 -19.07 2.80
N LEU A 58 4.30 -17.80 3.02
CA LEU A 58 5.61 -17.20 2.75
C LEU A 58 6.73 -17.83 3.60
N ASP A 59 7.82 -18.17 2.92
CA ASP A 59 9.13 -18.48 3.49
C ASP A 59 10.15 -17.45 2.96
N TYR A 60 10.88 -16.78 3.86
CA TYR A 60 11.83 -15.70 3.52
C TYR A 60 12.96 -15.53 4.54
N ASP A 61 13.90 -14.61 4.25
CA ASP A 61 15.03 -14.23 5.11
C ASP A 61 15.83 -15.44 5.63
N ALA A 62 16.12 -16.38 4.73
CA ALA A 62 16.92 -17.56 5.04
C ALA A 62 18.40 -17.23 5.27
N VAL A 63 18.99 -17.88 6.26
CA VAL A 63 20.42 -17.83 6.57
C VAL A 63 21.01 -19.23 6.74
N ILE A 64 22.26 -19.38 6.31
CA ILE A 64 23.00 -20.65 6.38
C ILE A 64 23.84 -20.62 7.65
N ASN A 65 23.79 -21.70 8.43
CA ASN A 65 24.61 -21.78 9.62
C ASN A 65 26.11 -22.00 9.26
N PRO A 66 27.07 -21.63 10.14
CA PRO A 66 28.49 -21.61 9.77
C PRO A 66 29.13 -22.96 9.42
N ASP A 67 28.50 -24.08 9.81
CA ASP A 67 28.97 -25.42 9.41
C ASP A 67 28.32 -25.94 8.12
N GLY A 68 27.44 -25.14 7.50
CA GLY A 68 26.78 -25.42 6.23
C GLY A 68 25.73 -26.53 6.27
N LYS A 69 25.33 -27.05 7.44
CA LYS A 69 24.40 -28.18 7.54
C LYS A 69 22.93 -27.77 7.68
N TRP A 70 22.66 -26.55 8.11
CA TRP A 70 21.33 -26.07 8.47
C TRP A 70 21.03 -24.73 7.82
N ILE A 71 19.78 -24.58 7.39
CA ILE A 71 19.21 -23.31 6.96
C ILE A 71 18.11 -22.96 7.95
N VAL A 72 18.21 -21.76 8.54
CA VAL A 72 17.15 -21.14 9.34
C VAL A 72 16.49 -20.08 8.50
N PHE A 73 15.17 -19.99 8.55
CA PHE A 73 14.40 -19.05 7.74
C PHE A 73 13.10 -18.69 8.45
N THR A 74 12.51 -17.58 8.04
CA THR A 74 11.23 -17.13 8.56
C THR A 74 10.11 -17.76 7.75
N SER A 75 9.10 -18.30 8.44
CA SER A 75 7.91 -18.86 7.79
C SER A 75 6.64 -18.37 8.46
N GLU A 76 5.62 -18.09 7.65
CA GLU A 76 4.30 -17.69 8.12
C GLU A 76 3.30 -18.85 8.21
N ARG A 77 3.75 -20.09 8.03
CA ARG A 77 2.88 -21.28 7.98
C ARG A 77 2.09 -21.57 9.25
N SER A 78 2.44 -20.93 10.37
CA SER A 78 1.72 -21.03 11.65
C SER A 78 0.78 -19.86 11.93
N GLY A 79 0.56 -18.97 10.95
CA GLY A 79 -0.32 -17.78 11.05
C GLY A 79 0.43 -16.51 11.49
N ILE A 80 1.52 -16.66 12.24
CA ILE A 80 2.48 -15.60 12.57
C ILE A 80 3.87 -15.95 11.98
N PRO A 81 4.69 -14.99 11.56
CA PRO A 81 6.07 -15.24 11.14
C PRO A 81 6.89 -15.80 12.30
N GLN A 82 7.48 -16.98 12.10
CA GLN A 82 8.32 -17.66 13.08
C GLN A 82 9.57 -18.26 12.44
N LEU A 83 10.59 -18.54 13.26
CA LEU A 83 11.81 -19.18 12.79
C LEU A 83 11.61 -20.69 12.62
N TYR A 84 11.80 -21.16 11.40
CA TYR A 84 11.85 -22.56 11.01
C TYR A 84 13.28 -22.95 10.63
N ILE A 85 13.55 -24.25 10.70
CA ILE A 85 14.83 -24.83 10.35
C ILE A 85 14.64 -26.06 9.47
N LYS A 86 15.55 -26.23 8.50
CA LYS A 86 15.64 -27.41 7.64
C LYS A 86 17.12 -27.73 7.37
N PRO A 87 17.54 -29.01 7.37
CA PRO A 87 18.90 -29.37 6.98
C PRO A 87 19.13 -29.13 5.48
N VAL A 88 20.37 -28.79 5.12
CA VAL A 88 20.80 -28.56 3.72
C VAL A 88 20.75 -29.84 2.89
N ASP A 89 21.04 -30.97 3.55
CA ASP A 89 21.04 -32.30 2.95
C ASP A 89 19.93 -33.18 3.53
N GLY A 90 19.41 -34.08 2.69
CA GLY A 90 18.31 -34.96 3.03
C GLY A 90 16.94 -34.34 2.76
N ASP A 91 15.92 -35.21 2.70
CA ASP A 91 14.53 -34.84 2.46
C ASP A 91 13.75 -34.76 3.78
N ILE A 92 14.26 -33.94 4.71
CA ILE A 92 13.61 -33.69 6.00
C ILE A 92 12.74 -32.43 5.87
N PRO A 93 11.44 -32.50 6.23
CA PRO A 93 10.57 -31.32 6.15
C PRO A 93 11.02 -30.25 7.16
N PRO A 94 10.79 -28.96 6.87
CA PRO A 94 11.13 -27.92 7.84
C PRO A 94 10.31 -28.06 9.12
N ARG A 95 10.95 -27.72 10.25
CA ARG A 95 10.33 -27.74 11.58
C ARG A 95 10.45 -26.39 12.26
N LEU A 96 9.53 -26.08 13.17
CA LEU A 96 9.63 -24.90 14.02
C LEU A 96 10.91 -24.99 14.88
N LEU A 97 11.71 -23.93 14.90
CA LEU A 97 12.95 -23.85 15.68
C LEU A 97 12.73 -23.16 17.03
N VAL A 98 12.04 -22.01 17.02
CA VAL A 98 11.77 -21.21 18.21
C VAL A 98 10.27 -20.96 18.32
N LYS A 99 9.64 -21.49 19.35
CA LYS A 99 8.23 -21.24 19.65
C LYS A 99 8.05 -19.82 20.16
N SER A 100 7.04 -19.13 19.64
CA SER A 100 6.60 -17.81 20.08
C SER A 100 5.10 -17.60 19.83
N ASN A 101 4.52 -16.58 20.47
CA ASN A 101 3.21 -16.01 20.13
C ASN A 101 3.35 -14.62 19.48
N SER A 102 4.57 -14.26 19.07
CA SER A 102 4.91 -12.98 18.45
C SER A 102 5.71 -13.20 17.16
N PHE A 103 5.84 -12.14 16.37
CA PHE A 103 6.70 -12.06 15.18
C PHE A 103 8.14 -12.46 15.52
N GLN A 104 8.78 -13.22 14.63
CA GLN A 104 10.22 -13.47 14.60
C GLN A 104 10.73 -13.42 13.17
N ASP A 105 11.90 -12.84 12.94
CA ASP A 105 12.49 -12.72 11.60
C ASP A 105 14.03 -12.53 11.65
N GLN A 106 14.68 -12.51 10.48
CA GLN A 106 16.04 -11.99 10.27
C GLN A 106 17.10 -12.61 11.19
N ALA A 107 17.14 -13.95 11.24
CA ALA A 107 18.14 -14.67 12.02
C ALA A 107 19.57 -14.41 11.50
N ALA A 108 20.54 -14.47 12.41
CA ALA A 108 21.97 -14.36 12.11
C ALA A 108 22.78 -15.23 13.09
N PHE A 109 23.85 -15.83 12.61
CA PHE A 109 24.69 -16.73 13.41
C PHE A 109 25.95 -16.05 13.92
N SER A 110 26.38 -16.43 15.13
CA SER A 110 27.76 -16.18 15.56
C SER A 110 28.72 -16.96 14.67
N PRO A 111 29.95 -16.49 14.42
CA PRO A 111 30.90 -17.14 13.51
C PRO A 111 31.27 -18.58 13.89
N ASP A 112 31.20 -18.91 15.19
CA ASP A 112 31.42 -20.25 15.72
C ASP A 112 30.19 -21.17 15.64
N GLY A 113 29.04 -20.65 15.21
CA GLY A 113 27.77 -21.35 15.08
C GLY A 113 27.09 -21.71 16.41
N THR A 114 27.57 -21.21 17.55
CA THR A 114 27.04 -21.58 18.88
C THR A 114 25.85 -20.73 19.31
N GLN A 115 25.71 -19.52 18.76
CA GLN A 115 24.64 -18.58 19.07
C GLN A 115 23.91 -18.12 17.81
N MET A 116 22.65 -17.75 18.00
CA MET A 116 21.79 -17.18 16.98
C MET A 116 21.17 -15.90 17.52
N ALA A 117 21.39 -14.78 16.83
CA ALA A 117 20.62 -13.56 17.01
C ALA A 117 19.44 -13.55 16.04
N PHE A 118 18.35 -12.89 16.40
CA PHE A 118 17.17 -12.75 15.55
C PHE A 118 16.31 -11.58 16.01
N VAL A 119 15.45 -11.08 15.14
CA VAL A 119 14.46 -10.05 15.48
C VAL A 119 13.22 -10.73 16.03
N ALA A 120 12.65 -10.20 17.11
CA ALA A 120 11.34 -10.62 17.58
C ALA A 120 10.55 -9.47 18.21
N SER A 121 9.22 -9.56 18.20
CA SER A 121 8.33 -8.59 18.86
C SER A 121 7.75 -9.10 20.19
N HIS A 122 8.50 -9.95 20.90
CA HIS A 122 8.02 -10.66 22.09
C HIS A 122 7.69 -9.71 23.26
N GLU A 123 8.46 -8.63 23.42
CA GLU A 123 8.28 -7.63 24.48
C GLU A 123 7.64 -6.31 24.00
N GLY A 124 7.20 -6.21 22.73
CA GLY A 124 6.58 -5.00 22.21
C GLY A 124 6.86 -4.77 20.72
N ASN A 125 7.72 -3.82 20.40
CA ASN A 125 8.25 -3.56 19.07
C ASN A 125 9.31 -4.60 18.65
N SER A 126 9.79 -4.52 17.41
CA SER A 126 10.89 -5.38 16.93
C SER A 126 12.20 -5.08 17.65
N GLU A 127 12.73 -6.08 18.35
CA GLU A 127 13.98 -6.00 19.12
C GLU A 127 14.89 -7.18 18.77
N ILE A 128 16.19 -7.05 19.07
CA ILE A 128 17.18 -8.10 18.78
C ILE A 128 17.30 -9.02 19.99
N TYR A 129 17.03 -10.30 19.77
CA TYR A 129 17.18 -11.36 20.75
C TYR A 129 18.37 -12.25 20.40
N ILE A 130 18.96 -12.88 21.41
CA ILE A 130 20.01 -13.88 21.25
C ILE A 130 19.69 -15.15 22.03
N ILE A 131 19.98 -16.31 21.44
CA ILE A 131 19.77 -17.63 22.04
C ILE A 131 20.87 -18.61 21.59
N PRO A 132 21.22 -19.64 22.40
CA PRO A 132 22.04 -20.74 21.90
C PRO A 132 21.42 -21.42 20.67
N PHE A 133 22.23 -21.79 19.69
CA PHE A 133 21.74 -22.51 18.52
C PHE A 133 21.70 -24.02 18.78
N LEU A 134 20.49 -24.57 18.93
CA LEU A 134 20.26 -25.99 19.17
C LEU A 134 19.41 -26.60 18.05
N PRO A 135 20.02 -26.99 16.91
CA PRO A 135 19.31 -27.41 15.69
C PRO A 135 18.58 -28.75 15.80
N ASP A 136 18.70 -29.46 16.93
CA ASP A 136 17.99 -30.71 17.19
C ASP A 136 16.85 -30.55 18.21
N SER A 137 16.66 -29.36 18.78
CA SER A 137 15.65 -29.08 19.80
C SER A 137 14.67 -27.99 19.39
N LEU A 138 13.43 -28.06 19.89
CA LEU A 138 12.49 -26.94 19.86
C LEU A 138 12.79 -26.02 21.04
N GLN A 139 13.08 -24.75 20.75
CA GLN A 139 13.34 -23.73 21.76
C GLN A 139 12.10 -22.86 21.97
N ASP A 140 12.11 -22.00 22.99
CA ASP A 140 11.03 -21.05 23.28
C ASP A 140 11.65 -19.65 23.41
N VAL A 141 11.01 -18.65 22.80
CA VAL A 141 11.48 -17.26 22.80
C VAL A 141 11.65 -16.68 24.20
N SER A 142 10.88 -17.18 25.18
CA SER A 142 11.02 -16.77 26.59
C SER A 142 12.38 -17.11 27.22
N ASN A 143 13.13 -18.02 26.61
CA ASN A 143 14.51 -18.34 27.02
C ASN A 143 15.57 -17.51 26.28
N ALA A 144 15.17 -16.70 25.29
CA ALA A 144 16.08 -15.82 24.58
C ALA A 144 16.36 -14.56 25.42
N LYS A 145 17.57 -14.04 25.32
CA LYS A 145 17.94 -12.77 25.95
C LYS A 145 17.63 -11.64 24.99
N ASN A 146 16.80 -10.71 25.42
CA ASN A 146 16.58 -9.45 24.71
C ASN A 146 17.80 -8.53 24.85
N LEU A 147 18.43 -8.14 23.74
CA LEU A 147 19.63 -7.30 23.69
C LEU A 147 19.33 -5.82 23.49
N THR A 148 18.15 -5.47 22.97
CA THR A 148 17.77 -4.08 22.72
C THR A 148 16.47 -3.74 23.42
N LYS A 149 16.40 -2.57 24.07
CA LYS A 149 15.21 -2.11 24.80
C LYS A 149 14.98 -0.63 24.57
N ASN A 150 14.20 -0.31 23.54
CA ASN A 150 13.96 1.08 23.15
C ASN A 150 12.65 1.26 22.36
N PRO A 151 12.13 2.49 22.19
CA PRO A 151 10.88 2.72 21.45
C PRO A 151 10.95 2.49 19.93
N GLY A 152 12.14 2.48 19.34
CA GLY A 152 12.37 2.23 17.92
C GLY A 152 12.61 0.74 17.62
N GLY A 153 12.35 0.31 16.40
CA GLY A 153 12.61 -1.04 15.94
C GLY A 153 14.09 -1.28 15.59
N ASP A 154 14.55 -2.51 15.82
CA ASP A 154 15.92 -2.96 15.54
C ASP A 154 15.92 -4.18 14.62
N PHE A 155 16.75 -4.12 13.56
CA PHE A 155 16.66 -5.05 12.44
C PHE A 155 18.04 -5.52 11.96
N ARG A 156 18.03 -6.60 11.18
CA ARG A 156 19.17 -7.14 10.41
C ARG A 156 20.45 -7.27 11.25
N PRO A 157 20.42 -8.02 12.37
CA PRO A 157 21.62 -8.23 13.18
C PRO A 157 22.71 -8.94 12.36
N ALA A 158 23.96 -8.52 12.54
CA ALA A 158 25.13 -9.11 11.89
C ALA A 158 26.29 -9.21 12.88
N PHE A 159 26.71 -10.43 13.20
CA PHE A 159 27.85 -10.66 14.07
C PHE A 159 29.16 -10.18 13.42
N SER A 160 30.05 -9.63 14.23
CA SER A 160 31.44 -9.41 13.83
C SER A 160 32.16 -10.76 13.65
N PRO A 161 33.21 -10.84 12.82
CA PRO A 161 33.92 -12.09 12.56
C PRO A 161 34.60 -12.70 13.79
N ASP A 162 34.89 -11.88 14.80
CA ASP A 162 35.42 -12.33 16.09
C ASP A 162 34.34 -12.78 17.09
N GLY A 163 33.05 -12.65 16.71
CA GLY A 163 31.89 -13.04 17.52
C GLY A 163 31.60 -12.13 18.73
N LYS A 164 32.28 -10.98 18.87
CA LYS A 164 32.15 -10.12 20.06
C LYS A 164 31.13 -9.00 19.94
N HIS A 165 30.80 -8.61 18.72
CA HIS A 165 29.89 -7.50 18.43
C HIS A 165 28.78 -7.92 17.49
N ILE A 166 27.68 -7.16 17.52
CA ILE A 166 26.56 -7.25 16.59
C ILE A 166 26.35 -5.84 16.03
N ALA A 167 26.44 -5.70 14.72
CA ALA A 167 25.95 -4.53 13.99
C ALA A 167 24.49 -4.74 13.59
N PHE A 168 23.69 -3.69 13.56
CA PHE A 168 22.26 -3.77 13.23
C PHE A 168 21.73 -2.41 12.76
N SER A 169 20.60 -2.40 12.05
CA SER A 169 19.90 -1.16 11.69
C SER A 169 18.81 -0.83 12.72
N SER A 170 18.55 0.46 12.94
CA SER A 170 17.56 0.90 13.93
C SER A 170 16.99 2.27 13.62
N ASP A 171 15.68 2.46 13.86
CA ASP A 171 15.01 3.77 13.80
C ASP A 171 15.02 4.52 15.15
N ARG A 172 15.82 4.03 16.11
CA ARG A 172 15.96 4.65 17.43
C ARG A 172 16.52 6.07 17.35
N GLY A 173 16.01 6.94 18.22
CA GLY A 173 16.56 8.29 18.43
C GLY A 173 16.22 9.31 17.33
N HIS A 174 15.46 8.94 16.29
CA HIS A 174 15.01 9.87 15.27
C HIS A 174 13.72 10.58 15.67
N LYS A 175 13.62 11.86 15.27
CA LYS A 175 12.39 12.64 15.42
C LYS A 175 11.36 12.16 14.41
N ILE A 176 10.11 12.06 14.85
CA ILE A 176 9.00 11.81 13.95
C ILE A 176 8.76 13.07 13.12
N VAL A 177 8.94 12.96 11.80
CA VAL A 177 8.67 14.03 10.84
C VAL A 177 7.68 13.54 9.76
N PRO A 178 6.90 14.44 9.14
CA PRO A 178 5.99 14.06 8.06
C PRO A 178 6.74 13.47 6.86
N HIS A 179 6.16 12.44 6.26
CA HIS A 179 6.63 11.96 4.98
C HIS A 179 6.44 13.06 3.92
N PRO A 180 7.46 13.37 3.10
CA PRO A 180 7.43 14.52 2.20
C PRO A 180 6.32 14.46 1.13
N GLN A 181 5.93 13.25 0.72
CA GLN A 181 4.87 13.02 -0.27
C GLN A 181 3.50 12.69 0.36
N PHE A 182 3.49 12.18 1.59
CA PHE A 182 2.29 11.64 2.24
C PHE A 182 2.14 12.33 3.60
N PRO A 183 1.48 13.49 3.68
CA PRO A 183 1.45 14.31 4.90
C PRO A 183 0.76 13.63 6.10
N PHE A 184 0.11 12.48 5.90
CA PHE A 184 -0.50 11.64 6.94
C PHE A 184 0.34 10.42 7.33
N ALA A 185 1.53 10.26 6.73
CA ALA A 185 2.49 9.21 7.03
C ALA A 185 3.77 9.82 7.61
N ARG A 186 4.55 8.99 8.31
CA ARG A 186 5.83 9.37 8.93
C ARG A 186 6.98 9.10 7.96
N GLN A 187 7.93 10.02 7.87
CA GLN A 187 9.22 9.69 7.28
C GLN A 187 9.95 8.74 8.25
N ARG A 188 10.44 7.63 7.73
CA ARG A 188 11.25 6.67 8.50
C ARG A 188 12.71 6.90 8.16
N ILE A 189 13.50 7.10 9.20
CA ILE A 189 14.94 7.34 9.17
C ILE A 189 15.55 6.33 10.14
N GLY A 190 16.70 5.78 9.79
CA GLY A 190 17.36 4.78 10.60
C GLY A 190 18.84 4.72 10.28
N ASP A 191 19.61 4.29 11.27
CA ASP A 191 21.07 4.21 11.17
C ASP A 191 21.59 2.82 11.50
N ILE A 192 22.86 2.62 11.21
CA ILE A 192 23.61 1.46 11.68
C ILE A 192 24.12 1.72 13.11
N TYR A 193 23.87 0.77 13.98
CA TYR A 193 24.39 0.70 15.34
C TYR A 193 25.25 -0.55 15.52
N SER A 194 26.09 -0.55 16.54
CA SER A 194 26.85 -1.70 16.99
C SER A 194 26.81 -1.81 18.51
N MET A 195 26.79 -3.03 19.03
CA MET A 195 26.86 -3.34 20.46
C MET A 195 27.65 -4.63 20.67
N ASN A 196 28.08 -4.89 21.90
CA ASN A 196 28.63 -6.20 22.22
C ASN A 196 27.51 -7.28 22.30
N ILE A 197 27.87 -8.56 22.27
CA ILE A 197 26.90 -9.67 22.34
C ILE A 197 26.10 -9.73 23.66
N MET A 198 26.45 -8.91 24.64
CA MET A 198 25.72 -8.79 25.91
C MET A 198 24.65 -7.68 25.87
N GLY A 199 24.55 -6.91 24.78
CA GLY A 199 23.63 -5.78 24.65
C GLY A 199 24.17 -4.48 25.25
N GLU A 200 25.48 -4.42 25.52
CA GLU A 200 26.14 -3.27 26.13
C GLU A 200 27.04 -2.56 25.12
N GLN A 201 27.63 -1.42 25.51
CA GLN A 201 28.56 -0.65 24.68
C GLN A 201 27.94 -0.21 23.34
N LEU A 202 26.64 0.10 23.34
CA LEU A 202 25.92 0.59 22.19
C LEU A 202 26.61 1.83 21.59
N LYS A 203 26.85 1.79 20.29
CA LYS A 203 27.44 2.88 19.50
C LYS A 203 26.65 3.07 18.21
N ARG A 204 26.25 4.31 17.93
CA ARG A 204 25.71 4.73 16.62
C ARG A 204 26.89 4.88 15.65
N LEU A 205 26.84 4.21 14.51
CA LEU A 205 27.91 4.20 13.50
C LEU A 205 27.62 5.14 12.33
N THR A 206 26.35 5.35 11.98
CA THR A 206 25.93 6.30 10.94
C THR A 206 24.97 7.36 11.48
N ASP A 207 24.87 8.49 10.78
CA ASP A 207 23.96 9.59 11.13
C ASP A 207 23.52 10.25 9.81
N SER A 208 22.47 9.70 9.21
CA SER A 208 21.96 10.16 7.92
C SER A 208 20.51 10.64 8.02
N ASP A 209 20.10 11.52 7.11
CA ASP A 209 18.71 11.99 7.00
C ASP A 209 17.79 11.00 6.27
N SER A 210 18.26 9.76 6.05
CA SER A 210 17.56 8.69 5.35
C SER A 210 17.81 7.35 6.04
N TRP A 211 17.35 6.24 5.44
CA TRP A 211 17.60 4.91 5.99
C TRP A 211 18.98 4.37 5.60
N ASP A 212 19.74 3.94 6.59
CA ASP A 212 20.90 3.06 6.46
C ASP A 212 20.56 1.67 7.01
N GLY A 213 20.77 0.62 6.20
CA GLY A 213 20.28 -0.72 6.55
C GLY A 213 21.17 -1.88 6.14
N SER A 214 20.80 -3.05 6.65
CA SER A 214 21.44 -4.35 6.38
C SER A 214 22.98 -4.33 6.47
N PRO A 215 23.56 -4.05 7.65
CA PRO A 215 25.02 -4.00 7.81
C PRO A 215 25.63 -5.40 7.71
N VAL A 216 26.80 -5.50 7.08
CA VAL A 216 27.57 -6.74 6.95
C VAL A 216 29.05 -6.47 7.18
N TRP A 217 29.65 -7.25 8.09
CA TRP A 217 31.07 -7.18 8.36
C TRP A 217 31.88 -7.83 7.25
N LYS A 218 33.03 -7.23 6.92
CA LYS A 218 34.08 -7.89 6.16
C LYS A 218 34.74 -8.97 7.01
N GLU A 219 35.24 -10.04 6.40
CA GLU A 219 35.84 -11.20 7.09
C GLU A 219 36.97 -10.84 8.08
N ASP A 220 37.72 -9.77 7.81
CA ASP A 220 38.81 -9.30 8.67
C ASP A 220 38.34 -8.40 9.83
N GLY A 221 37.05 -8.06 9.90
CA GLY A 221 36.45 -7.19 10.92
C GLY A 221 36.84 -5.72 10.82
N SER A 222 37.62 -5.33 9.80
CA SER A 222 38.10 -3.95 9.64
C SER A 222 37.03 -3.00 9.10
N LYS A 223 36.08 -3.52 8.34
CA LYS A 223 35.08 -2.74 7.60
C LYS A 223 33.68 -3.34 7.68
N ILE A 224 32.70 -2.49 7.42
CA ILE A 224 31.29 -2.83 7.31
C ILE A 224 30.76 -2.27 5.98
N ILE A 225 30.07 -3.12 5.20
CA ILE A 225 29.25 -2.66 4.08
C ILE A 225 27.79 -2.60 4.52
N PHE A 226 27.04 -1.66 3.96
CA PHE A 226 25.63 -1.44 4.26
C PHE A 226 24.99 -0.74 3.05
N TYR A 227 23.66 -0.69 2.96
CA TYR A 227 23.03 0.21 1.99
C TYR A 227 22.61 1.52 2.66
N SER A 228 22.58 2.60 1.88
CA SER A 228 22.11 3.91 2.32
C SER A 228 21.26 4.57 1.25
N ALA A 229 20.12 5.13 1.65
CA ALA A 229 19.25 5.94 0.81
C ALA A 229 19.53 7.46 0.94
N ARG A 230 20.70 7.85 1.45
CA ARG A 230 21.05 9.27 1.70
C ARG A 230 21.22 10.11 0.43
N ASN A 231 21.44 9.48 -0.72
CA ASN A 231 21.70 10.14 -2.01
C ASN A 231 20.58 9.94 -3.04
N GLY A 232 19.38 9.52 -2.61
CA GLY A 232 18.27 9.16 -3.50
C GLY A 232 18.00 7.67 -3.46
N ASP A 233 18.14 6.98 -4.61
CA ASP A 233 18.00 5.53 -4.65
C ASP A 233 19.01 4.87 -3.69
N PRO A 234 18.61 3.82 -2.94
CA PRO A 234 19.52 3.10 -2.07
C PRO A 234 20.77 2.62 -2.81
N ALA A 235 21.95 2.88 -2.26
CA ALA A 235 23.22 2.44 -2.82
C ALA A 235 24.08 1.75 -1.76
N ILE A 236 25.09 0.99 -2.19
CA ILE A 236 25.99 0.28 -1.26
C ILE A 236 27.14 1.19 -0.82
N PHE A 237 27.29 1.32 0.48
CA PHE A 237 28.34 2.08 1.17
C PHE A 237 29.25 1.13 1.94
N GLU A 238 30.47 1.60 2.19
CA GLU A 238 31.43 0.98 3.08
C GLU A 238 31.87 2.00 4.14
N MET A 239 32.20 1.50 5.32
CA MET A 239 32.81 2.27 6.40
C MET A 239 33.82 1.42 7.16
N ASN A 240 34.71 2.06 7.91
CA ASN A 240 35.49 1.39 8.95
C ASN A 240 34.54 0.86 10.03
N SER A 241 34.95 -0.20 10.74
CA SER A 241 34.14 -0.81 11.81
C SER A 241 33.80 0.12 12.99
N ASP A 242 34.51 1.26 13.10
CA ASP A 242 34.22 2.30 14.06
C ASP A 242 33.22 3.37 13.56
N GLY A 243 32.72 3.24 12.33
CA GLY A 243 31.78 4.16 11.69
C GLY A 243 32.42 5.28 10.88
N SER A 244 33.75 5.41 10.89
CA SER A 244 34.46 6.42 10.11
C SER A 244 34.60 6.02 8.62
N ASP A 245 34.98 6.99 7.78
CA ASP A 245 35.25 6.79 6.35
C ASP A 245 34.06 6.21 5.54
N GLN A 246 32.85 6.71 5.80
CA GLN A 246 31.65 6.33 5.06
C GLN A 246 31.71 6.86 3.61
N HIS A 247 31.68 5.96 2.64
CA HIS A 247 31.63 6.32 1.22
C HIS A 247 30.89 5.27 0.40
N GLN A 248 30.27 5.69 -0.71
CA GLN A 248 29.64 4.78 -1.65
C GLN A 248 30.72 3.97 -2.38
N VAL A 249 30.54 2.65 -2.47
CA VAL A 249 31.56 1.73 -3.03
C VAL A 249 31.14 1.02 -4.31
N ILE A 250 29.86 1.11 -4.67
CA ILE A 250 29.32 0.59 -5.93
C ILE A 250 28.62 1.73 -6.67
N GLU A 251 29.06 1.99 -7.91
CA GLU A 251 28.36 2.89 -8.83
C GLU A 251 27.39 2.08 -9.69
N PHE A 252 26.10 2.16 -9.38
CA PHE A 252 25.04 1.44 -10.07
C PHE A 252 23.86 2.38 -10.36
N ASP A 253 23.31 2.30 -11.57
CA ASP A 253 22.14 3.08 -12.00
C ASP A 253 20.85 2.33 -11.61
N GLY A 254 20.50 2.43 -10.33
CA GLY A 254 19.32 1.83 -9.73
C GLY A 254 19.51 1.53 -8.24
N PRO A 255 18.47 1.02 -7.58
CA PRO A 255 18.54 0.70 -6.17
C PRO A 255 19.39 -0.56 -5.91
N ALA A 256 20.18 -0.54 -4.84
CA ALA A 256 21.01 -1.63 -4.38
C ALA A 256 20.88 -1.77 -2.85
N VAL A 257 20.40 -2.92 -2.39
CA VAL A 257 20.08 -3.20 -0.97
C VAL A 257 20.50 -4.60 -0.55
N SER A 258 20.43 -4.89 0.75
CA SER A 258 20.74 -6.22 1.33
C SER A 258 22.09 -6.80 0.87
N PRO A 259 23.21 -6.05 1.01
CA PRO A 259 24.49 -6.49 0.50
C PRO A 259 25.04 -7.71 1.27
N LYS A 260 25.81 -8.57 0.61
CA LYS A 260 26.65 -9.62 1.23
C LYS A 260 28.00 -9.73 0.53
N PHE A 261 29.03 -10.11 1.27
CA PHE A 261 30.31 -10.48 0.68
C PHE A 261 30.28 -11.88 0.07
N LEU A 262 30.88 -12.02 -1.10
CA LEU A 262 31.30 -13.29 -1.67
C LEU A 262 32.76 -13.57 -1.25
N LYS A 263 33.11 -14.86 -1.18
CA LYS A 263 34.48 -15.32 -0.85
C LYS A 263 35.57 -14.79 -1.80
N ASN A 264 35.21 -14.40 -3.02
CA ASN A 264 36.13 -13.79 -3.98
C ASN A 264 36.32 -12.27 -3.79
N GLY A 265 35.75 -11.69 -2.71
CA GLY A 265 35.81 -10.26 -2.40
C GLY A 265 34.78 -9.39 -3.12
N LYS A 266 33.97 -9.96 -4.02
CA LYS A 266 32.84 -9.26 -4.64
C LYS A 266 31.69 -9.08 -3.64
N VAL A 267 30.82 -8.14 -3.93
CA VAL A 267 29.57 -7.92 -3.19
C VAL A 267 28.39 -8.38 -4.05
N VAL A 268 27.45 -9.09 -3.43
CA VAL A 268 26.13 -9.36 -4.00
C VAL A 268 25.09 -8.50 -3.31
N PHE A 269 24.05 -8.12 -4.04
CA PHE A 269 22.97 -7.26 -3.54
C PHE A 269 21.69 -7.46 -4.32
N THR A 270 20.55 -7.06 -3.75
CA THR A 270 19.25 -7.04 -4.42
C THR A 270 19.03 -5.70 -5.10
N THR A 271 18.47 -5.73 -6.32
CA THR A 271 18.06 -4.56 -7.09
C THR A 271 16.66 -4.77 -7.69
N TRP A 272 16.02 -3.70 -8.15
CA TRP A 272 14.76 -3.76 -8.88
C TRP A 272 14.60 -2.66 -9.92
N LYS A 273 13.75 -2.92 -10.93
CA LYS A 273 13.25 -1.92 -11.88
C LYS A 273 11.73 -2.06 -12.05
N GLY A 274 10.98 -1.03 -11.66
CA GLY A 274 9.52 -1.13 -11.63
C GLY A 274 9.03 -2.15 -10.60
N GLU A 275 7.82 -2.68 -10.79
CA GLU A 275 7.14 -3.48 -9.75
C GLU A 275 7.48 -4.97 -9.73
N SER A 276 8.08 -5.50 -10.80
CA SER A 276 8.17 -6.95 -10.99
C SER A 276 9.56 -7.47 -11.41
N ASP A 277 10.60 -6.64 -11.43
CA ASP A 277 11.94 -7.02 -11.93
C ASP A 277 13.01 -7.00 -10.82
N PHE A 278 12.78 -7.77 -9.74
CA PHE A 278 13.74 -7.93 -8.65
C PHE A 278 14.80 -8.97 -8.99
N LYS A 279 16.07 -8.60 -8.82
CA LYS A 279 17.24 -9.41 -9.19
C LYS A 279 18.31 -9.38 -8.11
N ILE A 280 19.07 -10.45 -8.03
CA ILE A 280 20.34 -10.48 -7.29
C ILE A 280 21.47 -10.20 -8.27
N MET A 281 22.24 -9.16 -7.98
CA MET A 281 23.39 -8.72 -8.76
C MET A 281 24.68 -9.00 -8.00
N GLN A 282 25.80 -9.01 -8.71
CA GLN A 282 27.14 -9.03 -8.15
C GLN A 282 27.98 -7.91 -8.75
N ALA A 283 28.88 -7.34 -7.94
CA ALA A 283 29.82 -6.30 -8.36
C ALA A 283 31.15 -6.43 -7.62
N GLU A 284 32.23 -5.99 -8.26
CA GLU A 284 33.52 -5.79 -7.61
C GLU A 284 33.59 -4.37 -7.04
N LEU A 285 34.07 -4.24 -5.80
CA LEU A 285 34.15 -2.96 -5.10
C LEU A 285 35.01 -1.95 -5.87
N GLY A 286 34.52 -0.71 -5.98
CA GLY A 286 35.21 0.37 -6.70
C GLY A 286 35.15 0.27 -8.22
N THR A 287 34.43 -0.70 -8.78
CA THR A 287 34.19 -0.84 -10.22
C THR A 287 32.76 -0.43 -10.59
N LYS A 288 32.54 -0.10 -11.87
CA LYS A 288 31.19 0.11 -12.43
C LYS A 288 30.59 -1.18 -13.01
N GLU A 289 31.30 -2.30 -12.92
CA GLU A 289 30.86 -3.56 -13.51
C GLU A 289 29.89 -4.28 -12.57
N VAL A 290 28.60 -4.12 -12.86
CA VAL A 290 27.51 -4.82 -12.19
C VAL A 290 26.94 -5.87 -13.14
N THR A 291 26.86 -7.11 -12.68
CA THR A 291 26.35 -8.23 -13.49
C THR A 291 25.32 -9.03 -12.70
N PRO A 292 24.31 -9.64 -13.35
CA PRO A 292 23.43 -10.58 -12.66
C PRO A 292 24.23 -11.71 -12.03
N LEU A 293 23.86 -12.13 -10.81
CA LEU A 293 24.46 -13.30 -10.19
C LEU A 293 24.05 -14.59 -10.93
N PHE A 294 22.81 -14.64 -11.40
CA PHE A 294 22.22 -15.78 -12.10
C PHE A 294 22.00 -15.44 -13.58
N SER A 295 22.31 -16.39 -14.47
CA SER A 295 22.13 -16.24 -15.92
C SER A 295 20.67 -16.38 -16.36
N SER A 296 19.87 -17.15 -15.62
CA SER A 296 18.42 -17.24 -15.71
C SER A 296 17.85 -17.46 -14.31
N ALA A 297 16.81 -16.70 -13.95
CA ALA A 297 16.23 -16.69 -12.61
C ALA A 297 14.70 -16.81 -12.67
N PRO A 298 14.04 -17.33 -11.62
CA PRO A 298 12.61 -17.14 -11.43
C PRO A 298 12.30 -15.65 -11.31
N ASP A 299 11.04 -15.29 -11.56
CA ASP A 299 10.57 -13.93 -11.30
C ASP A 299 10.78 -13.62 -9.79
N LEU A 300 11.36 -12.45 -9.51
CA LEU A 300 11.58 -11.88 -8.17
C LEU A 300 12.54 -12.64 -7.24
N MET A 301 13.76 -12.15 -7.09
CA MET A 301 14.72 -12.67 -6.11
C MET A 301 15.13 -11.61 -5.09
N PHE A 302 15.10 -11.97 -3.81
CA PHE A 302 15.39 -11.10 -2.68
C PHE A 302 16.38 -11.75 -1.72
N ASN A 303 17.08 -10.89 -0.98
CA ASN A 303 17.86 -11.21 0.23
C ASN A 303 18.63 -12.53 0.13
N ILE A 304 19.83 -12.46 -0.45
CA ILE A 304 20.73 -13.60 -0.53
C ILE A 304 21.52 -13.74 0.78
N ASP A 305 21.78 -14.98 1.18
CA ASP A 305 22.82 -15.35 2.14
C ASP A 305 23.77 -16.36 1.51
N VAL A 306 25.06 -16.26 1.85
CA VAL A 306 26.13 -16.97 1.16
C VAL A 306 27.06 -17.64 2.16
N HIS A 307 27.35 -18.92 1.93
CA HIS A 307 28.31 -19.70 2.70
C HIS A 307 29.68 -19.77 1.99
N PRO A 308 30.82 -19.81 2.71
CA PRO A 308 32.16 -19.92 2.12
C PRO A 308 32.40 -21.15 1.23
N ASP A 309 31.58 -22.20 1.37
CA ASP A 309 31.65 -23.41 0.55
C ASP A 309 30.81 -23.34 -0.75
N GLY A 310 30.24 -22.17 -1.04
CA GLY A 310 29.48 -21.94 -2.26
C GLY A 310 28.00 -22.30 -2.17
N LEU A 311 27.49 -22.56 -0.96
CA LEU A 311 26.04 -22.59 -0.72
C LEU A 311 25.49 -21.16 -0.80
N MET A 312 24.35 -21.00 -1.44
CA MET A 312 23.62 -19.72 -1.47
C MET A 312 22.15 -19.99 -1.24
N VAL A 313 21.52 -19.22 -0.37
CA VAL A 313 20.07 -19.21 -0.18
C VAL A 313 19.53 -17.83 -0.49
N PHE A 314 18.35 -17.78 -1.05
CA PHE A 314 17.61 -16.55 -1.31
C PHE A 314 16.13 -16.91 -1.35
N HIS A 315 15.26 -15.91 -1.28
CA HIS A 315 13.83 -16.14 -1.41
C HIS A 315 13.28 -15.41 -2.63
N GLY A 316 12.16 -15.91 -3.10
CA GLY A 316 11.53 -15.41 -4.30
C GLY A 316 10.25 -16.18 -4.58
N GLY A 317 9.47 -15.69 -5.51
CA GLY A 317 8.19 -16.31 -5.79
C GLY A 317 7.49 -15.60 -6.93
N LYS A 318 6.42 -16.23 -7.42
CA LYS A 318 5.60 -15.59 -8.44
C LYS A 318 4.96 -14.35 -7.83
N TYR A 319 5.17 -13.20 -8.47
CA TYR A 319 4.22 -12.12 -8.27
C TYR A 319 2.85 -12.63 -8.75
N PRO A 320 1.77 -12.40 -8.01
CA PRO A 320 0.44 -12.52 -8.57
C PRO A 320 0.40 -11.59 -9.76
N LYS A 321 0.49 -12.16 -10.96
CA LYS A 321 0.36 -11.41 -12.20
C LYS A 321 -0.97 -10.69 -12.10
N ASN A 322 -1.01 -9.38 -12.35
CA ASN A 322 -2.24 -8.65 -12.62
C ASN A 322 -3.02 -9.49 -13.64
N GLN A 323 -3.97 -10.31 -13.21
CA GLN A 323 -4.95 -10.87 -14.11
C GLN A 323 -5.79 -9.66 -14.52
N ASP A 324 -5.53 -9.20 -15.74
CA ASP A 324 -6.34 -8.26 -16.51
C ASP A 324 -6.65 -6.87 -15.93
N THR A 325 -5.81 -6.31 -15.05
CA THR A 325 -5.94 -4.87 -14.76
C THR A 325 -5.17 -4.04 -15.79
N LYS A 326 -5.72 -3.96 -17.01
CA LYS A 326 -5.35 -2.96 -18.03
C LYS A 326 -5.86 -1.56 -17.67
N GLY A 327 -5.76 -1.18 -16.40
CA GLY A 327 -6.22 0.09 -15.87
C GLY A 327 -5.28 0.58 -14.77
N ILE A 328 -5.08 1.89 -14.72
CA ILE A 328 -4.12 2.55 -13.81
C ILE A 328 -4.54 2.40 -12.33
N PHE A 329 -5.72 1.85 -12.03
CA PHE A 329 -6.27 1.76 -10.66
C PHE A 329 -7.15 0.53 -10.37
N GLY A 330 -7.25 -0.44 -11.29
CA GLY A 330 -8.02 -1.67 -11.05
C GLY A 330 -7.15 -2.70 -10.32
N PHE A 331 -7.65 -3.31 -9.24
CA PHE A 331 -7.02 -4.45 -8.60
C PHE A 331 -8.02 -5.59 -8.61
N GLU A 332 -7.77 -6.65 -9.37
CA GLU A 332 -8.46 -7.91 -9.09
C GLU A 332 -7.96 -8.36 -7.71
N GLY A 333 -8.86 -8.33 -6.74
CA GLY A 333 -8.58 -8.93 -5.45
C GLY A 333 -8.36 -10.43 -5.64
N ASP A 334 -7.09 -10.85 -5.62
CA ASP A 334 -6.79 -12.21 -5.22
C ASP A 334 -7.23 -12.31 -3.76
N VAL A 335 -8.18 -13.20 -3.48
CA VAL A 335 -8.58 -13.52 -2.10
C VAL A 335 -7.41 -14.24 -1.46
N LEU A 336 -6.46 -13.44 -1.01
CA LEU A 336 -5.27 -13.87 -0.33
C LEU A 336 -5.62 -14.15 1.12
N THR A 337 -6.37 -15.20 1.36
CA THR A 337 -6.69 -15.57 2.74
C THR A 337 -5.45 -16.13 3.39
N LYS A 338 -4.76 -15.32 4.21
CA LYS A 338 -3.89 -15.86 5.25
C LYS A 338 -4.80 -16.52 6.28
N GLY A 339 -5.05 -17.82 6.11
CA GLY A 339 -5.93 -18.59 6.98
C GLY A 339 -7.37 -18.06 7.04
N PRO A 340 -8.22 -18.71 7.85
CA PRO A 340 -8.53 -18.02 9.10
C PRO A 340 -7.65 -18.53 10.23
N ASP A 341 -6.88 -17.63 10.83
CA ASP A 341 -6.32 -17.88 12.14
C ASP A 341 -7.43 -17.75 13.19
N THR A 342 -7.31 -18.48 14.31
CA THR A 342 -8.24 -18.36 15.43
C THR A 342 -7.52 -17.76 16.62
N ILE A 343 -7.98 -16.58 17.02
CA ILE A 343 -7.51 -15.87 18.22
C ILE A 343 -8.55 -16.00 19.33
N SER A 344 -8.12 -15.87 20.59
CA SER A 344 -9.02 -15.81 21.74
C SER A 344 -9.07 -14.40 22.30
N ILE A 345 -10.24 -13.77 22.28
CA ILE A 345 -10.49 -12.49 22.95
C ILE A 345 -11.48 -12.75 24.08
N SER A 346 -11.06 -12.54 25.32
CA SER A 346 -11.84 -12.86 26.53
C SER A 346 -12.42 -14.29 26.55
N GLY A 347 -11.65 -15.27 26.06
CA GLY A 347 -12.08 -16.68 26.00
C GLY A 347 -13.03 -17.00 24.86
N LYS A 348 -13.47 -16.01 24.05
CA LYS A 348 -14.26 -16.24 22.84
C LYS A 348 -13.31 -16.51 21.66
N PRO A 349 -13.49 -17.62 20.92
CA PRO A 349 -12.73 -17.85 19.69
C PRO A 349 -13.25 -16.93 18.57
N ILE A 350 -12.35 -16.20 17.94
CA ILE A 350 -12.64 -15.29 16.82
C ILE A 350 -11.75 -15.68 15.66
N GLN A 351 -12.34 -15.78 14.47
CA GLN A 351 -11.58 -16.04 13.25
C GLN A 351 -11.08 -14.72 12.66
N ILE A 352 -9.81 -14.64 12.30
CA ILE A 352 -9.22 -13.45 11.69
C ILE A 352 -8.75 -13.77 10.27
N PHE A 353 -9.04 -12.87 9.33
CA PHE A 353 -8.78 -13.03 7.91
C PHE A 353 -8.04 -11.80 7.36
N GLY A 354 -6.83 -12.00 6.85
CA GLY A 354 -6.19 -11.04 5.95
C GLY A 354 -6.76 -11.18 4.55
N VAL A 355 -7.08 -10.07 3.90
CA VAL A 355 -7.60 -10.05 2.53
C VAL A 355 -6.86 -8.99 1.71
N ARG A 356 -6.49 -9.28 0.47
CA ARG A 356 -5.74 -8.31 -0.35
C ARG A 356 -6.65 -7.21 -0.88
N ARG A 357 -6.58 -6.02 -0.26
CA ARG A 357 -7.29 -4.76 -0.56
C ARG A 357 -8.82 -4.86 -0.73
N ALA A 358 -9.54 -3.97 -0.03
CA ALA A 358 -10.95 -3.61 -0.22
C ALA A 358 -11.91 -4.77 -0.57
N PHE A 359 -11.92 -5.80 0.27
CA PHE A 359 -13.03 -6.73 0.33
C PHE A 359 -13.95 -6.38 1.51
N VAL A 360 -15.25 -6.42 1.27
CA VAL A 360 -16.28 -6.26 2.30
C VAL A 360 -16.80 -7.65 2.65
N ALA A 361 -16.75 -8.03 3.91
CA ALA A 361 -17.37 -9.26 4.36
C ALA A 361 -18.86 -9.03 4.71
N PRO A 362 -19.82 -9.83 4.20
CA PRO A 362 -21.19 -9.83 4.68
C PRO A 362 -21.29 -10.47 6.08
N PRO A 363 -22.11 -9.91 6.98
CA PRO A 363 -22.49 -10.57 8.22
C PRO A 363 -23.41 -11.79 7.99
N GLN A 364 -24.24 -11.81 6.93
CA GLN A 364 -25.34 -12.79 6.84
C GLN A 364 -25.75 -13.28 5.43
N LEU A 365 -24.84 -13.31 4.44
CA LEU A 365 -25.13 -13.87 3.11
C LEU A 365 -24.11 -14.95 2.79
N GLY A 366 -24.42 -16.21 3.09
CA GLY A 366 -23.48 -17.33 2.99
C GLY A 366 -22.30 -17.17 3.95
N ASN A 367 -21.95 -18.21 4.70
CA ASN A 367 -20.88 -18.11 5.70
C ASN A 367 -19.47 -17.83 5.12
N THR A 368 -19.37 -17.69 3.79
CA THR A 368 -18.14 -17.69 3.01
C THR A 368 -18.03 -16.56 1.99
N LEU A 369 -18.99 -15.63 1.88
CA LEU A 369 -18.94 -14.60 0.83
C LEU A 369 -18.08 -13.39 1.23
N LEU A 370 -17.50 -12.70 0.25
CA LEU A 370 -16.84 -11.40 0.30
C LEU A 370 -17.30 -10.56 -0.90
N PHE A 371 -17.28 -9.24 -0.81
CA PHE A 371 -17.60 -8.33 -1.92
C PHE A 371 -16.41 -7.47 -2.30
N TYR A 372 -16.22 -7.20 -3.59
CA TYR A 372 -15.21 -6.25 -4.07
C TYR A 372 -15.75 -5.48 -5.27
N ASP A 373 -15.14 -4.33 -5.55
CA ASP A 373 -15.42 -3.53 -6.75
C ASP A 373 -14.27 -3.58 -7.76
N ALA A 374 -14.63 -3.48 -9.04
CA ALA A 374 -13.71 -3.41 -10.17
C ALA A 374 -14.16 -2.31 -11.14
N SER A 375 -13.26 -1.38 -11.47
CA SER A 375 -13.53 -0.29 -12.42
C SER A 375 -13.15 -0.70 -13.85
N ASP A 376 -14.06 -0.56 -14.81
CA ASP A 376 -13.80 -0.87 -16.23
C ASP A 376 -13.04 0.27 -16.95
N PHE A 377 -11.74 0.40 -16.69
CA PHE A 377 -10.89 1.43 -17.32
C PHE A 377 -10.68 1.20 -18.82
N GLN A 378 -11.00 0.00 -19.34
CA GLN A 378 -10.83 -0.36 -20.75
C GLN A 378 -11.67 0.55 -21.66
N GLY A 379 -12.85 1.00 -21.17
CA GLY A 379 -13.73 1.95 -21.86
C GLY A 379 -13.09 3.31 -22.19
N PHE A 380 -12.17 3.82 -21.35
CA PHE A 380 -11.45 5.07 -21.62
C PHE A 380 -10.60 4.95 -22.89
N PHE A 381 -9.77 3.89 -22.96
CA PHE A 381 -8.91 3.64 -24.11
C PHE A 381 -9.71 3.24 -25.36
N ASP A 382 -10.79 2.47 -25.21
CA ASP A 382 -11.66 2.08 -26.32
C ASP A 382 -12.45 3.26 -26.89
N THR A 383 -12.84 4.23 -26.06
CA THR A 383 -13.44 5.50 -26.50
C THR A 383 -12.42 6.41 -27.19
N LEU A 384 -11.15 6.35 -26.76
CA LEU A 384 -10.06 7.07 -27.42
C LEU A 384 -9.58 6.41 -28.72
N LYS A 385 -9.76 5.09 -28.93
CA LYS A 385 -9.37 4.40 -30.19
C LYS A 385 -9.87 5.11 -31.46
N PRO A 386 -11.16 5.47 -31.59
CA PRO A 386 -11.63 6.25 -32.74
C PRO A 386 -11.08 7.69 -32.78
N MET A 387 -10.76 8.30 -31.62
CA MET A 387 -10.14 9.64 -31.55
C MET A 387 -8.63 9.64 -31.82
N GLY A 388 -7.94 8.50 -31.64
CA GLY A 388 -6.50 8.33 -31.85
C GLY A 388 -6.07 8.69 -33.26
N TYR A 389 -6.92 8.44 -34.26
CA TYR A 389 -6.68 8.88 -35.64
C TYR A 389 -6.65 10.41 -35.80
N SER A 390 -7.27 11.17 -34.90
CA SER A 390 -7.25 12.64 -34.94
C SER A 390 -6.13 13.20 -34.06
N VAL A 391 -5.93 12.60 -32.88
CA VAL A 391 -4.95 13.04 -31.87
C VAL A 391 -3.50 12.77 -32.29
N PHE A 392 -3.22 11.63 -32.94
CA PHE A 392 -1.86 11.29 -33.36
C PHE A 392 -1.50 11.88 -34.73
N TRP A 393 -2.45 11.96 -35.66
CA TRP A 393 -2.16 12.45 -37.01
C TRP A 393 -2.03 13.96 -37.09
N LEU A 394 -2.73 14.76 -36.27
CA LEU A 394 -2.59 16.23 -36.31
C LEU A 394 -1.18 16.71 -35.97
N PRO A 395 -0.53 16.27 -34.87
CA PRO A 395 0.85 16.64 -34.56
C PRO A 395 1.82 16.17 -35.64
N ILE A 396 1.64 14.94 -36.16
CA ILE A 396 2.46 14.39 -37.24
C ILE A 396 2.28 15.21 -38.53
N LEU A 397 1.05 15.55 -38.91
CA LEU A 397 0.76 16.43 -40.06
C LEU A 397 1.40 17.79 -39.87
N VAL A 398 1.33 18.37 -38.67
CA VAL A 398 1.95 19.67 -38.39
C VAL A 398 3.47 19.59 -38.46
N ILE A 399 4.10 18.53 -37.95
CA ILE A 399 5.54 18.28 -38.06
C ILE A 399 5.94 18.08 -39.53
N LEU A 400 5.20 17.27 -40.29
CA LEU A 400 5.45 17.03 -41.71
C LEU A 400 5.28 18.32 -42.53
N MET A 401 4.29 19.15 -42.19
CA MET A 401 4.04 20.44 -42.84
C MET A 401 5.11 21.48 -42.45
N PHE A 402 5.62 21.43 -41.22
CA PHE A 402 6.75 22.23 -40.76
C PHE A 402 8.05 21.86 -41.50
N LEU A 403 8.37 20.56 -41.58
CA LEU A 403 9.52 20.03 -42.31
C LEU A 403 9.42 20.34 -43.81
N ALA A 404 8.25 20.12 -44.43
CA ALA A 404 8.01 20.50 -45.82
C ALA A 404 8.15 22.02 -46.05
N GLY A 405 7.73 22.83 -45.07
CA GLY A 405 7.89 24.28 -45.08
C GLY A 405 9.36 24.74 -44.97
N ILE A 406 10.16 24.08 -44.15
CA ILE A 406 11.61 24.30 -44.04
C ILE A 406 12.31 23.92 -45.34
N VAL A 407 12.06 22.71 -45.84
CA VAL A 407 12.63 22.20 -47.09
C VAL A 407 12.27 23.12 -48.26
N SER A 408 11.01 23.56 -48.36
CA SER A 408 10.59 24.50 -49.41
C SER A 408 11.22 25.90 -49.26
N GLY A 409 11.46 26.37 -48.03
CA GLY A 409 12.15 27.63 -47.74
C GLY A 409 13.63 27.59 -48.13
N ILE A 410 14.30 26.47 -47.84
CA ILE A 410 15.70 26.21 -48.23
C ILE A 410 15.83 26.16 -49.77
N ILE A 411 14.93 25.44 -50.44
CA ILE A 411 14.96 25.26 -51.91
C ILE A 411 14.65 26.57 -52.66
N ASN A 412 13.69 27.37 -52.20
CA ASN A 412 13.19 28.51 -52.97
C ASN A 412 13.80 29.89 -52.61
N ARG A 413 14.77 29.95 -51.68
CA ARG A 413 15.46 31.18 -51.21
C ARG A 413 14.52 32.39 -50.96
N LYS A 414 13.29 32.15 -50.50
CA LYS A 414 12.36 33.20 -50.09
C LYS A 414 12.08 33.05 -48.60
N SER A 415 12.54 34.04 -47.83
CA SER A 415 12.45 34.07 -46.38
C SER A 415 10.98 34.15 -45.93
N ILE A 416 10.44 33.02 -45.47
CA ILE A 416 9.32 33.08 -44.54
C ILE A 416 9.93 33.54 -43.21
N PRO A 417 9.48 34.67 -42.62
CA PRO A 417 10.07 35.18 -41.40
C PRO A 417 10.03 34.13 -40.28
N PHE A 418 11.15 33.92 -39.59
CA PHE A 418 11.33 32.90 -38.54
C PHE A 418 10.21 32.89 -37.48
N TRP A 419 9.68 34.06 -37.10
CA TRP A 419 8.57 34.18 -36.14
C TRP A 419 7.28 33.47 -36.57
N LYS A 420 7.05 33.26 -37.89
CA LYS A 420 5.89 32.50 -38.39
C LYS A 420 6.05 31.00 -38.20
N TYR A 421 7.27 30.50 -38.09
CA TYR A 421 7.56 29.11 -37.73
C TYR A 421 7.44 28.94 -36.20
N LEU A 422 7.89 29.93 -35.43
CA LEU A 422 7.70 30.00 -33.98
C LEU A 422 6.22 29.95 -33.59
N LEU A 423 5.33 30.63 -34.34
CA LEU A 423 3.88 30.58 -34.11
C LEU A 423 3.30 29.18 -34.34
N LEU A 424 3.82 28.41 -35.31
CA LEU A 424 3.41 27.03 -35.56
C LEU A 424 3.82 26.11 -34.40
N CYS A 425 5.06 26.28 -33.91
CA CYS A 425 5.56 25.59 -32.72
C CYS A 425 4.75 25.98 -31.46
N LEU A 426 4.40 27.26 -31.30
CA LEU A 426 3.57 27.74 -30.19
C LEU A 426 2.18 27.09 -30.23
N ILE A 427 1.60 26.87 -31.42
CA ILE A 427 0.31 26.19 -31.58
C ILE A 427 0.42 24.70 -31.25
N VAL A 428 1.52 24.01 -31.64
CA VAL A 428 1.80 22.62 -31.23
C VAL A 428 1.98 22.53 -29.71
N ILE A 429 2.68 23.49 -29.11
CA ILE A 429 2.86 23.60 -27.67
C ILE A 429 1.52 23.86 -26.98
N LEU A 430 0.68 24.77 -27.49
CA LEU A 430 -0.64 25.07 -26.93
C LEU A 430 -1.62 23.91 -27.08
N SER A 431 -1.57 23.15 -28.18
CA SER A 431 -2.38 21.94 -28.34
C SER A 431 -1.87 20.80 -27.47
N GLY A 432 -0.55 20.67 -27.30
CA GLY A 432 0.08 19.81 -26.30
C GLY A 432 -0.30 20.19 -24.87
N ILE A 433 -0.36 21.49 -24.54
CA ILE A 433 -0.83 22.02 -23.25
C ILE A 433 -2.35 21.86 -23.10
N THR A 434 -3.14 21.83 -24.17
CA THR A 434 -4.59 21.56 -24.07
C THR A 434 -4.83 20.08 -23.76
N VAL A 435 -4.09 19.17 -24.40
CA VAL A 435 -4.13 17.73 -24.11
C VAL A 435 -3.55 17.45 -22.72
N ALA A 436 -2.36 17.97 -22.42
CA ALA A 436 -1.75 17.86 -21.09
C ALA A 436 -2.59 18.56 -20.03
N GLY A 437 -3.26 19.66 -20.36
CA GLY A 437 -4.19 20.38 -19.49
C GLY A 437 -5.39 19.52 -19.15
N ILE A 438 -5.97 18.79 -20.11
CA ILE A 438 -7.02 17.80 -19.81
C ILE A 438 -6.51 16.72 -18.84
N PHE A 439 -5.26 16.27 -18.98
CA PHE A 439 -4.64 15.35 -18.01
C PHE A 439 -4.30 16.01 -16.65
N LEU A 440 -3.86 17.27 -16.63
CA LEU A 440 -3.46 18.02 -15.43
C LEU A 440 -4.68 18.56 -14.65
N PHE A 441 -5.77 18.90 -15.33
CA PHE A 441 -7.07 19.26 -14.72
C PHE A 441 -7.78 18.06 -14.11
N VAL A 442 -7.40 16.85 -14.54
CA VAL A 442 -7.83 15.59 -13.92
C VAL A 442 -7.00 15.33 -12.65
N ASP A 443 -5.68 15.58 -12.64
CA ASP A 443 -4.83 15.17 -11.50
C ASP A 443 -4.48 16.23 -10.44
N ALA A 444 -4.55 17.54 -10.70
CA ALA A 444 -3.92 18.50 -9.78
C ALA A 444 -4.64 19.86 -9.62
N ILE A 445 -5.09 20.11 -8.38
CA ILE A 445 -5.24 21.43 -7.71
C ILE A 445 -6.66 22.02 -7.62
N ASN A 446 -7.61 21.71 -8.50
CA ASN A 446 -9.04 22.01 -8.26
C ASN A 446 -9.97 21.14 -9.14
N PRO A 447 -10.72 20.19 -8.57
CA PRO A 447 -11.59 19.33 -9.36
C PRO A 447 -12.75 20.15 -9.95
N MET A 448 -12.70 20.44 -11.25
CA MET A 448 -13.81 21.06 -11.97
C MET A 448 -14.88 20.02 -12.31
N SER A 449 -16.15 20.42 -12.30
CA SER A 449 -17.23 19.55 -12.79
C SER A 449 -17.16 19.38 -14.31
N ILE A 450 -17.72 18.28 -14.82
CA ILE A 450 -17.75 18.00 -16.26
C ILE A 450 -18.37 19.15 -17.07
N ASN A 451 -19.33 19.87 -16.48
CA ASN A 451 -20.04 20.97 -17.13
C ASN A 451 -19.16 22.21 -17.28
N VAL A 452 -18.30 22.48 -16.30
CA VAL A 452 -17.29 23.54 -16.41
C VAL A 452 -16.29 23.19 -17.50
N ILE A 453 -15.84 21.93 -17.56
CA ILE A 453 -14.93 21.47 -18.62
C ILE A 453 -15.59 21.61 -20.00
N ARG A 454 -16.85 21.18 -20.14
CA ARG A 454 -17.64 21.36 -21.38
C ARG A 454 -17.74 22.81 -21.80
N LEU A 455 -18.03 23.71 -20.85
CA LEU A 455 -18.14 25.14 -21.13
C LEU A 455 -16.80 25.72 -21.60
N VAL A 456 -15.70 25.39 -20.93
CA VAL A 456 -14.35 25.82 -21.33
C VAL A 456 -14.02 25.29 -22.75
N MET A 457 -14.29 24.02 -23.03
CA MET A 457 -14.05 23.43 -24.35
C MET A 457 -14.95 24.05 -25.43
N ALA A 458 -16.20 24.40 -25.12
CA ALA A 458 -17.09 25.10 -26.04
C ALA A 458 -16.59 26.52 -26.37
N ILE A 459 -16.15 27.26 -25.36
CA ILE A 459 -15.55 28.60 -25.54
C ILE A 459 -14.27 28.50 -26.39
N LEU A 460 -13.42 27.52 -26.11
CA LEU A 460 -12.20 27.26 -26.88
C LEU A 460 -12.52 26.93 -28.35
N THR A 461 -13.51 26.07 -28.59
CA THR A 461 -13.99 25.74 -29.95
C THR A 461 -14.39 27.00 -30.72
N LEU A 462 -15.19 27.88 -30.10
CA LEU A 462 -15.62 29.13 -30.75
C LEU A 462 -14.45 30.05 -31.07
N ALA A 463 -13.48 30.18 -30.16
CA ALA A 463 -12.28 30.97 -30.39
C ALA A 463 -11.44 30.42 -31.55
N LEU A 464 -11.26 29.09 -31.61
CA LEU A 464 -10.53 28.42 -32.69
C LEU A 464 -11.24 28.55 -34.04
N VAL A 465 -12.58 28.44 -34.09
CA VAL A 465 -13.38 28.71 -35.30
C VAL A 465 -13.18 30.15 -35.76
N ALA A 466 -13.24 31.13 -34.85
CA ALA A 466 -13.04 32.53 -35.17
C ALA A 466 -11.66 32.81 -35.75
N LEU A 467 -10.60 32.21 -35.16
CA LEU A 467 -9.23 32.29 -35.67
C LEU A 467 -9.09 31.62 -37.05
N GLY A 468 -9.63 30.40 -37.22
CA GLY A 468 -9.63 29.68 -38.49
C GLY A 468 -10.32 30.45 -39.61
N TRP A 469 -11.45 31.10 -39.28
CA TRP A 469 -12.19 31.99 -40.18
C TRP A 469 -11.43 33.28 -40.49
N TRP A 470 -10.76 33.88 -39.50
CA TRP A 470 -9.93 35.07 -39.71
C TRP A 470 -8.78 34.79 -40.67
N PHE A 471 -8.07 33.67 -40.49
CA PHE A 471 -7.02 33.23 -41.41
C PHE A 471 -7.57 32.84 -42.79
N TYR A 472 -8.76 32.24 -42.86
CA TYR A 472 -9.46 31.99 -44.12
C TYR A 472 -9.75 33.29 -44.89
N LYS A 473 -10.32 34.30 -44.22
CA LYS A 473 -10.56 35.63 -44.83
C LYS A 473 -9.27 36.31 -45.23
N ARG A 474 -8.20 36.15 -44.45
CA ARG A 474 -6.87 36.69 -44.80
C ARG A 474 -6.29 36.00 -46.03
N LYS A 475 -6.50 34.68 -46.19
CA LYS A 475 -6.15 33.93 -47.38
C LYS A 475 -6.90 34.45 -48.62
N THR A 476 -8.22 34.65 -48.52
CA THR A 476 -9.05 35.04 -49.67
C THR A 476 -8.86 36.49 -50.12
N ARG A 477 -8.34 37.36 -49.25
CA ARG A 477 -8.04 38.78 -49.57
C ARG A 477 -6.66 39.02 -50.21
N GLN A 478 -5.84 38.00 -50.41
CA GLN A 478 -4.47 38.13 -50.91
C GLN A 478 -4.40 38.21 -52.45
N LYS A 479 -3.65 39.18 -52.98
CA LYS A 479 -3.41 39.37 -54.44
C LYS A 479 -2.40 38.33 -54.98
N SER A 480 -2.45 38.02 -56.28
CA SER A 480 -1.75 36.91 -56.96
C SER A 480 -0.22 36.81 -56.75
N ASN A 481 0.44 37.91 -56.38
CA ASN A 481 1.90 37.96 -56.18
C ASN A 481 2.39 37.57 -54.77
N GLN A 482 1.50 37.34 -53.80
CA GLN A 482 1.86 36.95 -52.42
C GLN A 482 1.60 35.45 -52.12
N LYS A 483 2.04 34.56 -53.01
CA LYS A 483 1.80 33.09 -52.93
C LYS A 483 2.20 32.46 -51.58
N ALA A 484 3.27 32.94 -50.93
CA ALA A 484 3.73 32.40 -49.65
C ALA A 484 2.74 32.70 -48.50
N VAL A 485 2.23 33.94 -48.41
CA VAL A 485 1.28 34.33 -47.36
C VAL A 485 -0.09 33.68 -47.60
N TYR A 486 -0.50 33.49 -48.86
CA TYR A 486 -1.66 32.70 -49.24
C TYR A 486 -1.58 31.25 -48.73
N ARG A 487 -0.45 30.56 -48.98
CA ARG A 487 -0.24 29.17 -48.53
C ARG A 487 -0.24 29.05 -47.01
N VAL A 488 0.48 29.93 -46.33
CA VAL A 488 0.58 29.94 -44.87
C VAL A 488 -0.76 30.25 -44.21
N SER A 489 -1.52 31.23 -44.71
CA SER A 489 -2.85 31.55 -44.16
C SER A 489 -3.86 30.42 -44.38
N GLY A 490 -3.76 29.69 -45.51
CA GLY A 490 -4.56 28.49 -45.74
C GLY A 490 -4.20 27.34 -44.80
N LEU A 491 -2.91 27.17 -44.50
CA LEU A 491 -2.41 26.21 -43.54
C LEU A 491 -3.01 26.44 -42.14
N TYR A 492 -2.91 27.70 -41.67
CA TYR A 492 -3.45 28.10 -40.38
C TYR A 492 -4.96 27.92 -40.30
N SER A 493 -5.69 28.27 -41.36
CA SER A 493 -7.14 28.07 -41.41
C SER A 493 -7.54 26.61 -41.23
N ILE A 494 -6.91 25.69 -41.99
CA ILE A 494 -7.17 24.25 -41.86
C ILE A 494 -6.82 23.75 -40.45
N LEU A 495 -5.69 24.20 -39.90
CA LEU A 495 -5.24 23.81 -38.58
C LEU A 495 -6.21 24.24 -37.47
N PHE A 496 -6.61 25.52 -37.46
CA PHE A 496 -7.54 26.04 -36.46
C PHE A 496 -8.93 25.41 -36.57
N PHE A 497 -9.43 25.13 -37.78
CA PHE A 497 -10.66 24.37 -37.94
C PHE A 497 -10.52 22.91 -37.47
N GLY A 498 -9.38 22.26 -37.74
CA GLY A 498 -9.10 20.93 -37.22
C GLY A 498 -9.06 20.88 -35.68
N LEU A 499 -8.40 21.85 -35.05
CA LEU A 499 -8.38 22.00 -33.59
C LEU A 499 -9.76 22.33 -33.02
N ALA A 500 -10.57 23.13 -33.71
CA ALA A 500 -11.94 23.42 -33.31
C ALA A 500 -12.83 22.17 -33.34
N VAL A 501 -12.73 21.36 -34.39
CA VAL A 501 -13.44 20.07 -34.48
C VAL A 501 -12.98 19.14 -33.36
N PHE A 502 -11.69 19.06 -33.08
CA PHE A 502 -11.16 18.27 -31.97
C PHE A 502 -11.71 18.74 -30.62
N SER A 503 -11.65 20.05 -30.33
CA SER A 503 -12.19 20.64 -29.10
C SER A 503 -13.69 20.40 -28.95
N LEU A 504 -14.45 20.46 -30.05
CA LEU A 504 -15.87 20.14 -30.06
C LEU A 504 -16.13 18.66 -29.78
N LEU A 505 -15.37 17.76 -30.40
CA LEU A 505 -15.48 16.32 -30.14
C LEU A 505 -15.15 16.00 -28.68
N CYS A 506 -14.11 16.62 -28.10
CA CYS A 506 -13.86 16.52 -26.67
C CYS A 506 -15.06 17.01 -25.85
N ALA A 507 -15.62 18.19 -26.13
CA ALA A 507 -16.78 18.71 -25.39
C ALA A 507 -18.01 17.78 -25.44
N VAL A 508 -18.26 17.14 -26.60
CA VAL A 508 -19.40 16.23 -26.82
C VAL A 508 -19.15 14.87 -26.16
N PHE A 509 -17.98 14.28 -26.37
CA PHE A 509 -17.68 12.91 -25.96
C PHE A 509 -17.06 12.79 -24.57
N ILE A 510 -16.76 13.89 -23.87
CA ILE A 510 -16.12 13.85 -22.54
C ILE A 510 -16.91 13.01 -21.53
N ASN A 511 -18.24 12.98 -21.59
CA ASN A 511 -19.03 12.12 -20.69
C ASN A 511 -18.81 10.63 -20.96
N HIS A 512 -18.71 10.23 -22.22
CA HIS A 512 -18.42 8.84 -22.59
C HIS A 512 -16.96 8.45 -22.33
N LEU A 513 -16.03 9.42 -22.42
CA LEU A 513 -14.64 9.21 -22.05
C LEU A 513 -14.46 8.99 -20.54
N VAL A 514 -15.42 9.42 -19.71
CA VAL A 514 -15.24 9.56 -18.27
C VAL A 514 -16.19 8.70 -17.44
N GLN A 515 -17.34 8.28 -18.00
CA GLN A 515 -18.23 7.35 -17.33
C GLN A 515 -17.60 5.95 -17.28
N THR A 516 -16.94 5.66 -16.17
CA THR A 516 -16.47 4.32 -15.84
C THR A 516 -17.54 3.65 -14.98
N ALA A 517 -18.18 2.62 -15.53
CA ALA A 517 -19.03 1.74 -14.74
C ALA A 517 -18.17 1.02 -13.70
N ILE A 518 -18.67 0.91 -12.48
CA ILE A 518 -18.02 0.17 -11.41
C ILE A 518 -18.79 -1.11 -11.18
N HIS A 519 -18.12 -2.24 -11.37
CA HIS A 519 -18.69 -3.56 -11.24
C HIS A 519 -18.43 -4.08 -9.83
N PHE A 520 -19.49 -4.32 -9.08
CA PHE A 520 -19.40 -5.00 -7.79
C PHE A 520 -19.59 -6.49 -8.00
N HIS A 521 -18.77 -7.27 -7.33
CA HIS A 521 -18.76 -8.72 -7.39
C HIS A 521 -18.85 -9.31 -5.98
N GLN A 522 -19.38 -10.52 -5.88
CA GLN A 522 -19.29 -11.38 -4.71
C GLN A 522 -18.35 -12.56 -4.99
N VAL A 523 -17.58 -12.97 -4.00
CA VAL A 523 -16.63 -14.08 -4.06
C VAL A 523 -16.86 -14.99 -2.87
N ASP A 524 -17.02 -16.28 -3.11
CA ASP A 524 -16.91 -17.27 -2.03
C ASP A 524 -15.42 -17.50 -1.72
N TYR A 525 -14.96 -17.12 -0.52
CA TYR A 525 -13.55 -17.22 -0.16
C TYR A 525 -13.06 -18.66 0.06
N VAL A 526 -13.97 -19.63 0.17
CA VAL A 526 -13.64 -21.06 0.31
C VAL A 526 -13.49 -21.70 -1.07
N SER A 527 -14.42 -21.43 -1.99
CA SER A 527 -14.39 -22.03 -3.34
C SER A 527 -13.66 -21.20 -4.39
N GLY A 528 -13.46 -19.91 -4.12
CA GLY A 528 -12.95 -18.93 -5.09
C GLY A 528 -13.97 -18.53 -6.16
N GLU A 529 -15.22 -19.01 -6.09
CA GLU A 529 -16.24 -18.73 -7.10
C GLU A 529 -16.63 -17.23 -7.08
N LYS A 530 -16.47 -16.55 -8.22
CA LYS A 530 -16.81 -15.13 -8.40
C LYS A 530 -18.15 -14.98 -9.13
N LYS A 531 -19.03 -14.09 -8.66
CA LYS A 531 -20.32 -13.75 -9.31
C LYS A 531 -20.54 -12.23 -9.33
N PRO A 532 -21.09 -11.65 -10.41
CA PRO A 532 -21.52 -10.24 -10.41
C PRO A 532 -22.59 -9.98 -9.35
N LEU A 533 -22.50 -8.85 -8.64
CA LEU A 533 -23.48 -8.38 -7.66
C LEU A 533 -24.36 -7.27 -8.24
N PHE A 534 -23.77 -6.13 -8.61
CA PHE A 534 -24.44 -5.01 -9.29
C PHE A 534 -23.43 -4.14 -10.05
N ILE A 535 -23.94 -3.24 -10.90
CA ILE A 535 -23.14 -2.24 -11.59
C ILE A 535 -23.54 -0.86 -11.07
N PHE A 536 -22.55 -0.04 -10.74
CA PHE A 536 -22.73 1.32 -10.29
C PHE A 536 -22.29 2.30 -11.38
N ASP A 537 -23.25 3.05 -11.90
CA ASP A 537 -23.01 4.13 -12.85
C ASP A 537 -22.97 5.47 -12.11
N LYS A 538 -21.83 6.16 -12.18
CA LYS A 538 -21.70 7.49 -11.59
C LYS A 538 -22.63 8.50 -12.24
N GLU A 539 -23.10 9.44 -11.43
CA GLU A 539 -23.84 10.59 -11.94
C GLU A 539 -23.03 11.33 -13.01
N ALA A 540 -23.70 11.69 -14.11
CA ALA A 540 -23.08 12.21 -15.33
C ALA A 540 -22.30 13.53 -15.16
N ASN A 541 -22.41 14.19 -14.00
CA ASN A 541 -21.79 15.48 -13.70
C ASN A 541 -20.60 15.41 -12.72
N THR A 542 -20.20 14.22 -12.30
CA THR A 542 -19.09 14.02 -11.34
C THR A 542 -17.72 14.23 -12.00
N ASN A 543 -16.72 14.60 -11.20
CA ASN A 543 -15.36 14.80 -11.70
C ASN A 543 -14.77 13.46 -12.18
N PRO A 544 -14.16 13.42 -13.38
CA PRO A 544 -13.53 12.24 -13.93
C PRO A 544 -12.56 11.54 -13.00
N ALA A 545 -11.61 12.28 -12.42
CA ALA A 545 -10.49 11.76 -11.63
C ALA A 545 -10.92 10.95 -10.40
N ASN A 546 -12.15 11.12 -9.96
CA ASN A 546 -12.70 10.46 -8.79
C ASN A 546 -13.19 9.03 -9.14
N PHE A 547 -12.33 8.20 -9.73
CA PHE A 547 -12.72 6.90 -10.29
C PHE A 547 -12.98 5.81 -9.24
N GLY A 548 -12.39 5.90 -8.04
CA GLY A 548 -12.45 4.84 -7.03
C GLY A 548 -13.72 4.83 -6.17
N VAL A 549 -14.08 3.63 -5.71
CA VAL A 549 -14.89 3.41 -4.50
C VAL A 549 -13.93 3.31 -3.31
N ILE A 550 -14.32 3.84 -2.15
CA ILE A 550 -13.62 3.58 -0.89
C ILE A 550 -14.63 3.35 0.23
N ASP A 551 -14.13 2.82 1.36
CA ASP A 551 -14.88 2.63 2.59
C ASP A 551 -16.17 1.84 2.39
N SER A 552 -16.05 0.73 1.66
CA SER A 552 -17.14 -0.19 1.44
C SER A 552 -17.36 -1.02 2.71
N LYS A 553 -18.56 -0.98 3.30
CA LYS A 553 -18.90 -1.67 4.55
C LYS A 553 -20.31 -2.24 4.48
N VAL A 554 -20.50 -3.45 4.97
CA VAL A 554 -21.85 -3.99 5.15
C VAL A 554 -22.39 -3.48 6.50
N THR A 555 -23.64 -3.04 6.51
CA THR A 555 -24.34 -2.59 7.73
C THR A 555 -24.37 -3.69 8.79
N HIS A 556 -24.41 -3.33 10.08
CA HIS A 556 -24.40 -4.29 11.20
C HIS A 556 -25.53 -5.33 11.14
N ASP A 557 -26.65 -4.99 10.50
CA ASP A 557 -27.81 -5.86 10.27
C ASP A 557 -27.70 -6.73 9.02
N GLY A 558 -26.65 -6.57 8.22
CA GLY A 558 -26.38 -7.33 7.00
C GLY A 558 -27.27 -6.98 5.81
N LYS A 559 -28.08 -5.91 5.88
CA LYS A 559 -29.08 -5.60 4.85
C LYS A 559 -28.57 -4.73 3.71
N ALA A 560 -27.54 -3.93 3.94
CA ALA A 560 -27.02 -3.03 2.92
C ALA A 560 -25.50 -2.95 2.88
N LEU A 561 -24.97 -2.61 1.72
CA LEU A 561 -23.59 -2.21 1.50
C LEU A 561 -23.53 -0.68 1.42
N LEU A 562 -22.85 -0.04 2.37
CA LEU A 562 -22.45 1.36 2.31
C LEU A 562 -21.14 1.48 1.55
N PHE A 563 -20.98 2.53 0.75
CA PHE A 563 -19.72 2.83 0.05
C PHE A 563 -19.62 4.31 -0.29
N THR A 564 -18.41 4.82 -0.45
CA THR A 564 -18.14 6.24 -0.78
C THR A 564 -17.56 6.37 -2.18
N THR A 565 -17.96 7.41 -2.90
CA THR A 565 -17.39 7.79 -4.20
C THR A 565 -17.02 9.28 -4.19
N GLY A 566 -16.17 9.73 -5.11
CA GLY A 566 -15.75 11.14 -5.17
C GLY A 566 -14.32 11.37 -4.69
N SER A 567 -13.99 12.62 -4.31
CA SER A 567 -12.63 13.07 -4.00
C SER A 567 -12.27 12.82 -2.52
N PHE A 568 -12.34 11.57 -2.08
CA PHE A 568 -12.20 11.20 -0.66
C PHE A 568 -10.78 11.43 -0.08
N ARG A 569 -9.73 11.45 -0.91
CA ARG A 569 -8.36 11.89 -0.57
C ARG A 569 -8.14 13.39 -0.78
N GLY A 570 -9.15 14.09 -1.28
CA GLY A 570 -9.14 15.52 -1.54
C GLY A 570 -9.25 16.34 -0.25
N ARG A 571 -9.49 17.64 -0.42
CA ARG A 571 -9.62 18.59 0.69
C ARG A 571 -11.07 18.59 1.23
N PRO A 572 -11.36 19.22 2.38
CA PRO A 572 -12.73 19.31 2.91
C PRO A 572 -13.78 19.83 1.90
N HIS A 573 -13.41 20.78 1.04
CA HIS A 573 -14.31 21.36 0.05
C HIS A 573 -14.47 20.56 -1.26
N THR A 574 -13.80 19.42 -1.41
CA THR A 574 -13.95 18.59 -2.61
C THR A 574 -15.10 17.60 -2.44
N GLN A 575 -15.96 17.48 -3.43
CA GLN A 575 -17.16 16.63 -3.34
C GLN A 575 -16.82 15.13 -3.16
N GLY A 576 -17.42 14.52 -2.15
CA GLY A 576 -17.49 13.08 -1.90
C GLY A 576 -18.93 12.72 -1.50
N ASP A 577 -19.41 11.58 -1.96
CA ASP A 577 -20.80 11.15 -1.78
C ASP A 577 -20.85 9.71 -1.24
N ILE A 578 -21.70 9.52 -0.23
CA ILE A 578 -22.02 8.24 0.38
C ILE A 578 -23.22 7.61 -0.33
N TRP A 579 -23.11 6.33 -0.64
CA TRP A 579 -24.13 5.53 -1.30
C TRP A 579 -24.44 4.27 -0.49
N SER A 580 -25.63 3.72 -0.71
CA SER A 580 -26.09 2.47 -0.11
C SER A 580 -26.69 1.57 -1.17
N TYR A 581 -26.29 0.30 -1.19
CA TYR A 581 -26.92 -0.77 -1.96
C TYR A 581 -27.66 -1.73 -1.03
N ASP A 582 -28.98 -1.84 -1.18
CA ASP A 582 -29.82 -2.76 -0.42
C ASP A 582 -29.76 -4.16 -1.05
N PHE A 583 -29.34 -5.18 -0.29
CA PHE A 583 -29.18 -6.54 -0.80
C PHE A 583 -30.52 -7.23 -1.12
N GLN A 584 -31.61 -6.84 -0.48
CA GLN A 584 -32.93 -7.43 -0.67
C GLN A 584 -33.64 -6.81 -1.88
N THR A 585 -33.73 -5.48 -1.92
CA THR A 585 -34.43 -4.77 -2.99
C THR A 585 -33.56 -4.57 -4.22
N LYS A 586 -32.24 -4.76 -4.10
CA LYS A 586 -31.21 -4.50 -5.12
C LYS A 586 -31.17 -3.04 -5.59
N ASN A 587 -31.61 -2.12 -4.72
CA ASN A 587 -31.64 -0.69 -5.05
C ASN A 587 -30.36 -0.02 -4.57
N VAL A 588 -29.80 0.83 -5.43
CA VAL A 588 -28.73 1.77 -5.07
C VAL A 588 -29.37 3.12 -4.77
N SER A 589 -28.99 3.76 -3.67
CA SER A 589 -29.48 5.08 -3.26
C SER A 589 -28.38 5.96 -2.72
N LYS A 590 -28.48 7.26 -2.97
CA LYS A 590 -27.56 8.28 -2.46
C LYS A 590 -27.95 8.62 -1.01
N VAL A 591 -26.99 8.57 -0.09
CA VAL A 591 -27.22 8.73 1.36
C VAL A 591 -26.89 10.15 1.82
N SER A 592 -25.82 10.73 1.28
CA SER A 592 -25.41 12.12 1.50
C SER A 592 -25.58 12.92 0.22
N ASP A 593 -26.10 14.15 0.34
CA ASP A 593 -26.14 15.09 -0.78
C ASP A 593 -25.55 16.41 -0.32
N SER A 594 -24.28 16.63 -0.67
CA SER A 594 -23.58 17.88 -0.38
C SER A 594 -22.44 18.13 -1.37
N PRO A 595 -22.03 19.40 -1.57
CA PRO A 595 -20.87 19.71 -2.40
C PRO A 595 -19.54 19.45 -1.68
N TYR A 596 -19.56 18.88 -0.48
CA TYR A 596 -18.39 18.70 0.39
C TYR A 596 -17.93 17.24 0.43
N ASN A 597 -16.84 17.02 1.15
CA ASN A 597 -16.21 15.71 1.25
C ASN A 597 -16.93 14.82 2.28
N ASP A 598 -18.10 14.31 1.91
CA ASP A 598 -18.82 13.34 2.73
C ASP A 598 -18.32 11.92 2.44
N GLY A 599 -18.03 11.17 3.50
CA GLY A 599 -17.53 9.81 3.35
C GLY A 599 -17.28 9.09 4.66
N PHE A 600 -16.77 7.88 4.56
CA PHE A 600 -16.42 7.03 5.70
C PHE A 600 -17.60 6.74 6.63
N ALA A 601 -18.74 6.38 6.05
CA ALA A 601 -19.99 6.28 6.78
C ALA A 601 -20.13 4.94 7.52
N ASP A 602 -20.84 4.95 8.64
CA ASP A 602 -21.24 3.76 9.37
C ASP A 602 -22.65 3.94 9.97
N LEU A 603 -23.41 2.86 10.10
CA LEU A 603 -24.84 2.87 10.42
C LEU A 603 -25.15 1.92 11.57
N SER A 604 -25.72 2.45 12.65
CA SER A 604 -26.22 1.65 13.78
C SER A 604 -27.56 0.95 13.48
N ASP A 605 -27.90 -0.07 14.26
CA ASP A 605 -29.16 -0.84 14.08
C ASP A 605 -30.42 0.03 14.27
N ASP A 606 -30.31 1.10 15.07
CA ASP A 606 -31.39 2.05 15.32
C ASP A 606 -31.43 3.21 14.30
N GLY A 607 -30.63 3.13 13.23
CA GLY A 607 -30.70 4.03 12.09
C GLY A 607 -29.93 5.34 12.23
N LYS A 608 -28.99 5.45 13.18
CA LYS A 608 -28.08 6.59 13.25
C LYS A 608 -26.91 6.37 12.28
N LEU A 609 -26.74 7.32 11.36
CA LEU A 609 -25.64 7.31 10.39
C LEU A 609 -24.57 8.29 10.84
N VAL A 610 -23.37 7.80 11.14
CA VAL A 610 -22.20 8.64 11.38
C VAL A 610 -21.33 8.71 10.12
N PHE A 611 -20.74 9.85 9.82
CA PHE A 611 -19.85 10.02 8.68
C PHE A 611 -18.96 11.25 8.84
N ARG A 612 -17.85 11.30 8.09
CA ARG A 612 -17.01 12.49 7.98
C ARG A 612 -17.63 13.49 7.01
N SER A 613 -17.50 14.78 7.28
CA SER A 613 -17.82 15.82 6.30
C SER A 613 -16.84 16.99 6.30
N GLY A 614 -16.71 17.64 5.14
CA GLY A 614 -15.93 18.87 4.96
C GLY A 614 -16.71 20.20 5.03
N ARG A 615 -17.97 20.18 5.48
CA ARG A 615 -18.93 21.31 5.43
C ARG A 615 -18.46 22.59 6.13
N THR A 616 -17.62 22.49 7.15
CA THR A 616 -17.10 23.62 7.95
C THR A 616 -15.80 24.20 7.39
N GLY A 617 -15.23 23.57 6.36
CA GLY A 617 -13.87 23.86 5.90
C GLY A 617 -12.80 22.98 6.56
N ASN A 618 -13.15 22.27 7.64
CA ASN A 618 -12.37 21.20 8.27
C ASN A 618 -13.04 19.85 8.04
N PHE A 619 -12.35 18.76 8.38
CA PHE A 619 -12.98 17.43 8.43
C PHE A 619 -13.55 17.20 9.83
N ASP A 620 -14.87 17.13 9.93
CA ASP A 620 -15.59 16.92 11.18
C ASP A 620 -16.46 15.65 11.11
N ILE A 621 -16.86 15.14 12.27
CA ILE A 621 -17.79 14.02 12.39
C ILE A 621 -19.22 14.51 12.47
N TYR A 622 -20.05 14.03 11.55
CA TYR A 622 -21.47 14.33 11.48
C TYR A 622 -22.31 13.11 11.81
N LEU A 623 -23.44 13.36 12.47
CA LEU A 623 -24.45 12.38 12.81
C LEU A 623 -25.76 12.74 12.13
N LYS A 624 -26.34 11.79 11.39
CA LYS A 624 -27.68 11.89 10.83
C LYS A 624 -28.62 10.92 11.54
N THR A 625 -29.69 11.43 12.13
CA THR A 625 -30.71 10.64 12.85
C THR A 625 -32.09 11.10 12.42
N ASN A 626 -32.93 10.20 11.92
CA ASN A 626 -34.29 10.53 11.44
C ASN A 626 -34.33 11.71 10.43
N GLY A 627 -33.27 11.86 9.63
CA GLY A 627 -33.14 12.95 8.65
C GLY A 627 -32.55 14.25 9.20
N GLU A 628 -32.50 14.43 10.51
CA GLU A 628 -31.81 15.55 11.16
C GLU A 628 -30.30 15.34 11.12
N LEU A 629 -29.54 16.41 10.86
CA LEU A 629 -28.09 16.38 10.71
C LEU A 629 -27.43 17.25 11.79
N THR A 630 -26.53 16.66 12.56
CA THR A 630 -25.79 17.31 13.66
C THR A 630 -24.27 17.23 13.40
N ASN A 631 -23.54 18.33 13.60
CA ASN A 631 -22.07 18.30 13.64
C ASN A 631 -21.62 18.01 15.07
N LEU A 632 -20.88 16.91 15.28
CA LEU A 632 -20.42 16.48 16.60
C LEU A 632 -19.05 17.04 16.98
N THR A 633 -18.20 17.41 16.01
CA THR A 633 -16.79 17.78 16.27
C THR A 633 -16.37 19.05 15.53
N ASN A 634 -17.11 20.14 15.75
CA ASN A 634 -16.89 21.43 15.11
C ASN A 634 -15.75 22.23 15.75
N ASP A 635 -14.50 21.87 15.47
CA ASP A 635 -13.33 22.64 15.92
C ASP A 635 -12.19 22.68 14.88
N VAL A 636 -10.98 23.04 15.31
CA VAL A 636 -9.81 23.23 14.44
C VAL A 636 -9.10 21.94 14.04
N HIS A 637 -9.51 20.81 14.61
CA HIS A 637 -8.86 19.53 14.43
C HIS A 637 -9.43 18.79 13.23
N ARG A 638 -8.69 17.78 12.75
CA ARG A 638 -9.13 16.95 11.63
C ARG A 638 -9.61 15.61 12.16
N ASP A 639 -10.90 15.38 12.03
CA ASP A 639 -11.56 14.15 12.47
C ASP A 639 -11.98 13.30 11.26
N ASN A 640 -11.66 12.01 11.32
CA ASN A 640 -11.76 11.13 10.18
C ASN A 640 -12.11 9.70 10.59
N PHE A 641 -12.53 8.88 9.63
CA PHE A 641 -12.79 7.45 9.80
C PHE A 641 -13.74 7.12 10.97
N PRO A 642 -14.93 7.74 11.07
CA PRO A 642 -15.84 7.42 12.15
C PRO A 642 -16.44 6.00 11.98
N ALA A 643 -16.76 5.40 13.11
CA ALA A 643 -17.57 4.20 13.22
C ALA A 643 -18.52 4.34 14.43
N ILE A 644 -19.70 3.74 14.34
CA ILE A 644 -20.73 3.79 15.39
C ILE A 644 -20.98 2.39 15.92
N SER A 645 -21.18 2.27 17.24
CA SER A 645 -21.55 0.99 17.84
C SER A 645 -22.86 0.51 17.24
N LYS A 646 -23.04 -0.82 17.17
CA LYS A 646 -24.29 -1.43 16.74
C LYS A 646 -25.51 -0.87 17.49
N GLN A 647 -25.34 -0.61 18.79
CA GLN A 647 -26.36 -0.05 19.68
C GLN A 647 -26.62 1.45 19.46
N GLY A 648 -25.81 2.15 18.65
CA GLY A 648 -26.00 3.56 18.34
C GLY A 648 -25.67 4.51 19.50
N ASP A 649 -24.85 4.07 20.45
CA ASP A 649 -24.59 4.75 21.73
C ASP A 649 -23.12 5.14 21.96
N LYS A 650 -22.22 4.76 21.04
CA LYS A 650 -20.81 5.10 21.04
C LYS A 650 -20.35 5.40 19.62
N ILE A 651 -19.49 6.39 19.46
CA ILE A 651 -18.84 6.72 18.20
C ILE A 651 -17.33 6.70 18.45
N VAL A 652 -16.57 6.07 17.56
CA VAL A 652 -15.11 6.16 17.53
C VAL A 652 -14.66 6.80 16.23
N PHE A 653 -13.55 7.54 16.25
CA PHE A 653 -12.97 8.17 15.08
C PHE A 653 -11.49 8.47 15.29
N ALA A 654 -10.76 8.71 14.19
CA ALA A 654 -9.36 9.12 14.21
C ALA A 654 -9.27 10.66 14.24
N SER A 655 -8.39 11.22 15.07
CA SER A 655 -8.25 12.67 15.25
C SER A 655 -6.82 13.09 15.56
N ASP A 656 -6.46 14.30 15.15
CA ASP A 656 -5.19 14.96 15.50
C ASP A 656 -5.27 15.90 16.71
N ARG A 657 -6.29 15.75 17.57
CA ARG A 657 -6.60 16.66 18.70
C ARG A 657 -5.51 16.86 19.76
N LEU A 658 -4.59 15.90 19.94
CA LEU A 658 -3.58 15.95 21.01
C LEU A 658 -2.26 16.62 20.63
N ARG A 659 -2.12 17.11 19.41
CA ARG A 659 -0.87 17.65 18.90
C ARG A 659 -0.98 19.16 18.70
N GLU A 660 -0.04 19.91 19.27
CA GLU A 660 0.05 21.37 19.08
C GLU A 660 0.26 21.72 17.61
N GLU A 661 -0.01 22.97 17.22
CA GLU A 661 0.05 23.44 15.82
C GLU A 661 1.44 23.24 15.18
N ASN A 662 2.50 23.21 15.98
CA ASN A 662 3.89 23.03 15.54
C ASN A 662 4.41 21.58 15.71
N GLU A 663 3.60 20.67 16.27
CA GLU A 663 3.96 19.26 16.38
C GLU A 663 3.53 18.49 15.12
N TYR A 664 4.25 17.40 14.84
CA TYR A 664 3.82 16.45 13.83
C TYR A 664 2.47 15.83 14.26
N LYS A 665 1.41 16.18 13.52
CA LYS A 665 0.04 15.75 13.80
C LYS A 665 -0.19 14.30 13.37
N THR A 666 0.00 13.38 14.31
CA THR A 666 -0.40 11.97 14.20
C THR A 666 -1.87 11.80 14.57
N MET A 667 -2.53 10.82 13.98
CA MET A 667 -3.90 10.47 14.32
C MET A 667 -3.95 9.50 15.50
N ASP A 668 -4.81 9.81 16.46
CA ASP A 668 -5.18 8.96 17.59
C ASP A 668 -6.65 8.54 17.49
N ILE A 669 -7.02 7.45 18.17
CA ILE A 669 -8.42 7.02 18.22
C ILE A 669 -9.10 7.69 19.42
N PHE A 670 -10.20 8.38 19.13
CA PHE A 670 -11.07 9.01 20.11
C PHE A 670 -12.44 8.35 20.13
N MET A 671 -13.14 8.51 21.24
CA MET A 671 -14.48 8.00 21.44
C MET A 671 -15.39 9.04 22.07
N MET A 672 -16.64 9.07 21.61
CA MET A 672 -17.75 9.80 22.24
C MET A 672 -18.82 8.81 22.67
N ARG A 673 -19.56 9.15 23.73
CA ARG A 673 -20.64 8.31 24.28
C ARG A 673 -21.94 9.10 24.34
N LEU A 674 -23.04 8.44 24.00
CA LEU A 674 -24.37 9.01 24.16
C LEU A 674 -24.76 8.98 25.64
N GLN A 675 -25.18 10.13 26.16
CA GLN A 675 -25.63 10.31 27.54
C GLN A 675 -27.15 10.13 27.65
N ALA A 676 -27.64 9.96 28.88
CA ALA A 676 -29.07 9.76 29.16
C ALA A 676 -29.96 10.95 28.77
N ASP A 677 -29.38 12.16 28.64
CA ASP A 677 -30.05 13.37 28.17
C ASP A 677 -30.00 13.54 26.63
N ASN A 678 -29.55 12.51 25.91
CA ASN A 678 -29.30 12.49 24.46
C ASN A 678 -28.18 13.41 23.97
N SER A 679 -27.37 13.99 24.87
CA SER A 679 -26.14 14.68 24.48
C SER A 679 -24.99 13.68 24.28
N TRP A 680 -24.02 14.04 23.46
CA TRP A 680 -22.78 13.28 23.32
C TRP A 680 -21.71 13.84 24.25
N THR A 681 -20.92 12.97 24.88
CA THR A 681 -19.75 13.39 25.64
C THR A 681 -18.70 14.03 24.73
N GLU A 682 -17.83 14.84 25.32
CA GLU A 682 -16.60 15.29 24.65
C GLU A 682 -15.74 14.08 24.19
N PRO A 683 -14.94 14.22 23.11
CA PRO A 683 -14.05 13.17 22.64
C PRO A 683 -12.98 12.75 23.67
N GLU A 684 -12.93 11.47 24.03
CA GLU A 684 -11.90 10.86 24.91
C GLU A 684 -10.92 10.02 24.08
N LYS A 685 -9.61 10.26 24.21
CA LYS A 685 -8.57 9.42 23.57
C LYS A 685 -8.60 8.00 24.16
N ILE A 686 -8.65 6.98 23.31
CA ILE A 686 -8.58 5.56 23.71
C ILE A 686 -7.35 4.83 23.17
N SER A 687 -6.70 5.33 22.12
CA SER A 687 -5.43 4.77 21.64
C SER A 687 -4.30 5.02 22.64
N SER A 688 -3.24 4.22 22.55
CA SER A 688 -2.00 4.38 23.33
C SER A 688 -0.79 4.36 22.41
N GLY A 689 0.31 4.96 22.87
CA GLY A 689 1.57 5.05 22.12
C GLY A 689 1.60 6.21 21.13
N GLU A 690 2.78 6.43 20.55
CA GLU A 690 2.97 7.41 19.48
C GLU A 690 2.84 6.68 18.14
N GLY A 691 1.68 6.78 17.52
CA GLY A 691 1.39 6.08 16.26
C GLY A 691 0.47 6.89 15.38
N GLN A 692 0.48 6.58 14.09
CA GLN A 692 -0.67 6.88 13.24
C GLN A 692 -1.68 5.76 13.48
N ASN A 693 -2.83 6.13 14.06
CA ASN A 693 -3.92 5.21 14.37
C ASN A 693 -5.16 5.60 13.56
N ALA A 694 -5.79 4.63 12.92
CA ALA A 694 -6.91 4.89 12.02
C ALA A 694 -7.86 3.70 11.90
N HIS A 695 -8.97 3.91 11.20
CA HIS A 695 -9.92 2.88 10.78
C HIS A 695 -10.43 2.02 11.95
N ALA A 696 -10.93 2.67 12.99
CA ALA A 696 -11.52 1.98 14.12
C ALA A 696 -12.87 1.33 13.75
N HIS A 697 -13.17 0.17 14.33
CA HIS A 697 -14.46 -0.52 14.19
C HIS A 697 -14.83 -1.22 15.51
N PHE A 698 -16.12 -1.26 15.85
CA PHE A 698 -16.60 -1.91 17.07
C PHE A 698 -16.73 -3.43 16.90
N SER A 699 -16.60 -4.17 17.99
CA SER A 699 -17.12 -5.54 18.08
C SER A 699 -18.66 -5.56 18.03
N PRO A 700 -19.29 -6.69 17.69
CA PRO A 700 -20.75 -6.82 17.68
C PRO A 700 -21.46 -6.50 19.01
N ASP A 701 -20.78 -6.72 20.14
CA ASP A 701 -21.27 -6.38 21.49
C ASP A 701 -20.93 -4.94 21.91
N GLY A 702 -20.13 -4.22 21.14
CA GLY A 702 -19.74 -2.83 21.41
C GLY A 702 -18.75 -2.66 22.58
N GLU A 703 -18.20 -3.74 23.14
CA GLU A 703 -17.23 -3.69 24.24
C GLU A 703 -15.77 -3.54 23.77
N TRP A 704 -15.50 -3.90 22.52
CA TRP A 704 -14.18 -3.81 21.92
C TRP A 704 -14.17 -2.86 20.73
N VAL A 705 -13.01 -2.24 20.53
CA VAL A 705 -12.67 -1.45 19.35
C VAL A 705 -11.42 -2.06 18.75
N ILE A 706 -11.50 -2.48 17.49
CA ILE A 706 -10.33 -2.82 16.69
C ILE A 706 -9.92 -1.62 15.87
N TYR A 707 -8.62 -1.41 15.69
CA TYR A 707 -8.10 -0.33 14.85
C TYR A 707 -6.71 -0.67 14.32
N THR A 708 -6.33 0.02 13.26
CA THR A 708 -5.01 -0.06 12.66
C THR A 708 -4.05 0.89 13.38
N THR A 709 -2.81 0.45 13.66
CA THR A 709 -1.84 1.19 14.48
C THR A 709 -0.40 1.06 13.97
N GLU A 710 0.35 2.16 14.04
CA GLU A 710 1.82 2.18 13.98
C GLU A 710 2.47 2.13 15.38
N GLY A 711 1.69 1.95 16.44
CA GLY A 711 2.17 2.09 17.82
C GLY A 711 3.19 1.03 18.27
N PHE A 712 3.51 0.06 17.41
CA PHE A 712 4.56 -0.95 17.63
C PHE A 712 5.81 -0.70 16.78
N GLY A 713 5.87 0.43 16.07
CA GLY A 713 6.95 0.72 15.12
C GLY A 713 6.79 -0.06 13.80
N ILE A 714 7.84 -0.03 12.98
CA ILE A 714 7.97 -0.94 11.84
C ILE A 714 8.58 -2.26 12.33
N ASN A 715 8.21 -3.38 11.70
CA ASN A 715 8.76 -4.69 12.06
C ASN A 715 9.89 -5.16 11.12
N ASP A 716 10.11 -4.47 9.98
CA ASP A 716 11.21 -4.71 9.03
C ASP A 716 11.55 -3.41 8.28
N GLU A 717 12.82 -3.22 7.94
CA GLU A 717 13.30 -2.13 7.07
C GLU A 717 12.91 -2.32 5.60
N GLN A 718 12.67 -3.54 5.13
CA GLN A 718 12.36 -3.84 3.72
C GLN A 718 11.13 -3.08 3.22
N ALA A 719 10.13 -2.87 4.09
CA ALA A 719 8.94 -2.10 3.78
C ALA A 719 9.23 -0.62 3.47
N LEU A 720 10.33 -0.07 4.02
CA LEU A 720 10.71 1.33 3.84
C LEU A 720 11.33 1.60 2.48
N ILE A 721 12.13 0.65 2.01
CA ILE A 721 13.00 0.81 0.84
C ILE A 721 12.44 0.16 -0.41
N GLN A 722 11.36 -0.62 -0.30
CA GLN A 722 10.69 -1.27 -1.42
C GLN A 722 9.22 -0.83 -1.54
N PRO A 723 8.92 0.49 -1.59
CA PRO A 723 7.54 1.01 -1.51
C PRO A 723 6.63 0.56 -2.67
N ILE A 724 7.23 0.02 -3.74
CA ILE A 724 6.52 -0.51 -4.89
C ILE A 724 5.83 -1.85 -4.55
N ILE A 725 6.42 -2.66 -3.65
CA ILE A 725 5.83 -3.92 -3.16
C ILE A 725 5.07 -3.68 -1.85
N PHE A 726 5.61 -2.85 -0.96
CA PHE A 726 5.13 -2.64 0.39
C PHE A 726 4.48 -1.25 0.46
N SER A 727 3.17 -1.19 0.67
CA SER A 727 2.35 0.00 0.38
C SER A 727 2.85 1.31 1.03
N PRO A 728 2.57 2.48 0.40
CA PRO A 728 3.08 3.78 0.84
C PRO A 728 2.50 4.31 2.17
N GLN A 729 1.52 3.63 2.78
CA GLN A 729 0.85 4.08 4.01
C GLN A 729 1.10 3.08 5.14
N MET A 730 2.34 3.01 5.62
CA MET A 730 2.81 1.98 6.56
C MET A 730 2.13 2.04 7.94
N TYR A 731 0.87 1.64 8.02
CA TYR A 731 0.22 1.28 9.27
C TYR A 731 0.42 -0.22 9.48
N GLY A 732 1.24 -0.58 10.46
CA GLY A 732 1.78 -1.94 10.50
C GLY A 732 0.78 -3.00 10.91
N GLU A 733 -0.14 -2.71 11.84
CA GLU A 733 -0.81 -3.80 12.57
C GLU A 733 -2.21 -3.48 13.08
N ILE A 734 -2.97 -4.55 13.35
CA ILE A 734 -4.29 -4.49 13.94
C ILE A 734 -4.21 -4.76 15.44
N VAL A 735 -4.95 -3.97 16.22
CA VAL A 735 -5.06 -4.13 17.67
C VAL A 735 -6.53 -4.09 18.10
N ALA A 736 -6.89 -4.94 19.05
CA ALA A 736 -8.17 -4.88 19.77
C ALA A 736 -7.98 -4.19 21.13
N TYR A 737 -8.88 -3.29 21.46
CA TYR A 737 -8.91 -2.57 22.72
C TYR A 737 -10.28 -2.71 23.38
N ASN A 738 -10.29 -3.18 24.64
CA ASN A 738 -11.51 -3.27 25.42
C ASN A 738 -11.79 -1.92 26.09
N ILE A 739 -12.95 -1.34 25.82
CA ILE A 739 -13.28 0.01 26.31
C ILE A 739 -13.57 0.07 27.81
N ILE A 740 -13.87 -1.08 28.43
CA ILE A 740 -14.23 -1.22 29.85
C ILE A 740 -12.99 -1.55 30.67
N THR A 741 -12.32 -2.66 30.34
CA THR A 741 -11.14 -3.16 31.07
C THR A 741 -9.85 -2.45 30.69
N LYS A 742 -9.87 -1.67 29.60
CA LYS A 742 -8.70 -1.00 29.01
C LYS A 742 -7.62 -1.99 28.52
N GLN A 743 -7.97 -3.27 28.40
CA GLN A 743 -7.08 -4.31 27.86
C GLN A 743 -6.79 -4.05 26.39
N ARG A 744 -5.53 -4.23 25.98
CA ARG A 744 -5.07 -4.10 24.59
C ARG A 744 -4.46 -5.43 24.14
N ILE A 745 -4.84 -5.90 22.95
CA ILE A 745 -4.38 -7.16 22.35
C ILE A 745 -3.94 -6.90 20.91
N ARG A 746 -2.66 -7.06 20.63
CA ARG A 746 -2.13 -7.05 19.25
C ARG A 746 -2.66 -8.29 18.52
N LEU A 747 -3.31 -8.07 17.38
CA LEU A 747 -3.98 -9.14 16.63
C LEU A 747 -3.13 -9.65 15.46
N THR A 748 -2.39 -8.75 14.82
CA THR A 748 -1.45 -9.10 13.76
C THR A 748 -0.02 -8.86 14.22
N HIS A 749 0.89 -9.74 13.79
CA HIS A 749 2.30 -9.76 14.17
C HIS A 749 3.13 -9.97 12.91
N ASN A 750 3.32 -8.95 12.07
CA ASN A 750 4.03 -9.13 10.79
C ASN A 750 4.66 -7.83 10.27
N LYS A 751 5.38 -7.92 9.15
CA LYS A 751 6.05 -6.80 8.48
C LYS A 751 5.26 -6.14 7.35
N TRP A 752 4.03 -6.58 7.14
CA TRP A 752 3.17 -6.10 6.06
C TRP A 752 2.31 -4.94 6.55
N GLU A 753 1.71 -4.20 5.62
CA GLU A 753 0.68 -3.22 5.97
C GLU A 753 -0.65 -3.96 6.17
N ASP A 754 -1.17 -3.92 7.40
CA ASP A 754 -2.46 -4.47 7.76
C ASP A 754 -3.42 -3.32 8.18
N GLY A 755 -4.45 -3.11 7.37
CA GLY A 755 -5.29 -1.92 7.42
C GLY A 755 -6.80 -2.20 7.47
N THR A 756 -7.57 -1.17 7.81
CA THR A 756 -9.04 -1.13 7.64
C THR A 756 -9.79 -2.36 8.19
N PRO A 757 -9.63 -2.68 9.49
CA PRO A 757 -10.19 -3.90 10.03
C PRO A 757 -11.70 -3.76 10.28
N LEU A 758 -12.44 -4.85 10.15
CA LEU A 758 -13.89 -4.96 10.37
C LEU A 758 -14.19 -6.16 11.27
N TRP A 759 -15.03 -6.00 12.28
CA TRP A 759 -15.41 -7.07 13.22
C TRP A 759 -16.89 -7.35 13.12
N LEU A 760 -17.22 -8.54 12.64
CA LEU A 760 -18.57 -8.97 12.29
C LEU A 760 -18.98 -10.23 13.08
N LYS A 761 -20.28 -10.53 13.09
CA LYS A 761 -20.88 -11.66 13.79
C LYS A 761 -21.25 -12.81 12.85
#